data_AF-A0A2N1SB73-F1
#
_entry.id   AF-A0A2N1SB73-F1
#
_cell.length_a   1.000
_cell.length_b   1.000
_cell.length_c   1.000
_cell.angle_alpha   90.00
_cell.angle_beta   90.00
_cell.angle_gamma   90.00
#
_symmetry.space_group_name_H-M   'P 1'
#
loop_
_entity.id
_entity.type
_entity.pdbx_description
1 polymer ?
#
loop_
_entity_poly.entity_id
_entity_poly.type
_entity_poly.pdbx_seq_one_letter_code
_entity_poly.pdbx_strand_id
1 'polypeptide(L)'
;MNRDFQSLFDDRPYGAPSYQGEDVNGFLPATVSIKTRTQTFCRDYQFCLVDGRVYYKSMKSRSPEDWRLLAATGLPHSGKRGFRPAARVAEIASDAYNLYALSDEGRIYQISLTSEFGGGGFKWIDRLGWPDKTPLVLNDLVAGNRAWSASIRNEHVLWYEDAAGNQHHYGTIGVVSLYFLSDDGREIRFADPGLPSDFSHQILGPERGAFVAESLSASASTLFVIDDAGNMYTRLADFDTLGYDPMFFKYSYAPERDDTPGSDYWTNYSPWALPAEDWRPQEPIPLRGLAAISSRITILQTGYGNAARELRVAGLSPEGEAGYYYKDIFEVEWRFSPAPLSVGPDDFLDGGRVEAGVGSRGPRLESTLSGSLWLDGGRVEELSFRVPDFAVREGPCRLEVRLAREPRLAGDTVALDLYPVDMWTYMKRYDPGLDGTPKLLYFTVGIPDGALDGVPPALAERVRELFGPIDLEAFSCRGEATEDYLHIELPFGEPGGSYLFLSAGAAADIDKDLLRRLSLVWSRQVDRYLSDELVLDDVGSLTIARRTEIEEVVARNVRYREDIENELRLYRSYTKSSRLSRWSYSAFDLFATVTRLNMVDYPKFKTVTSHGEEIMDANEKSYRFVADAKEWTYAKLLELLDLRIAEYGRVVEAFDSGAIRASLAPGYRETFAGYFDAVLMPNAIAGTSPSSGGGTAVLTRFSASPLFPGLVLSIRSPGTDSEVVVLVELEDSAKRVLRRKGNDLSAEPFAAKATLHIVSNRTAREAEDASGRVEWDGSTFRIWRSGLALPRDPLFEGSAE
;
A
#
# COMPACT_ATOMS: atom_id res chain seq x y z
N MET A 1 -19.47 1.70 26.90
CA MET A 1 -19.23 3.07 27.39
C MET A 1 -18.88 3.90 26.16
N ASN A 2 -19.62 4.98 25.90
CA ASN A 2 -19.60 5.80 24.67
C ASN A 2 -18.22 6.37 24.31
N ARG A 3 -17.70 6.10 23.09
CA ARG A 3 -17.37 7.06 22.00
C ARG A 3 -16.38 6.53 20.94
N ASP A 4 -16.78 6.72 19.68
CA ASP A 4 -16.01 7.12 18.48
C ASP A 4 -14.87 6.24 17.90
N PHE A 5 -15.22 5.44 16.88
CA PHE A 5 -14.61 5.29 15.53
C PHE A 5 -13.09 5.05 15.34
N GLN A 6 -12.30 4.82 16.40
CA GLN A 6 -10.84 4.69 16.31
C GLN A 6 -10.30 3.26 16.10
N SER A 7 -11.11 2.21 16.23
CA SER A 7 -10.60 0.84 16.41
C SER A 7 -10.06 0.12 15.17
N LEU A 8 -9.95 0.77 14.02
CA LEU A 8 -9.33 0.16 12.82
C LEU A 8 -7.80 0.26 12.79
N PHE A 9 -7.22 1.09 13.66
CA PHE A 9 -5.78 1.30 13.78
C PHE A 9 -5.41 1.05 15.24
N ASP A 10 -4.58 0.04 15.47
CA ASP A 10 -4.16 -0.47 16.78
C ASP A 10 -3.70 0.70 17.69
N ASP A 11 -4.45 1.04 18.75
CA ASP A 11 -4.06 1.98 19.81
C ASP A 11 -3.03 1.31 20.75
N ARG A 12 -1.94 0.74 20.21
CA ARG A 12 -0.76 0.51 21.05
C ARG A 12 -0.16 1.90 21.30
N PRO A 13 0.15 2.28 22.56
CA PRO A 13 0.89 3.50 22.80
C PRO A 13 2.15 3.45 21.93
N TYR A 14 2.40 4.51 21.15
CA TYR A 14 3.65 4.67 20.43
C TYR A 14 4.74 4.63 21.51
N GLY A 15 5.47 3.51 21.58
CA GLY A 15 6.50 3.33 22.57
C GLY A 15 7.49 4.46 22.41
N ALA A 16 7.56 5.37 23.40
CA ALA A 16 8.40 6.54 23.29
C ALA A 16 9.83 6.08 22.96
N PRO A 17 10.40 6.47 21.81
CA PRO A 17 11.76 6.08 21.49
C PRO A 17 12.71 6.60 22.55
N SER A 18 13.80 5.86 22.76
CA SER A 18 14.92 6.30 23.58
C SER A 18 15.47 7.60 22.99
N TYR A 19 15.28 8.73 23.70
CA TYR A 19 15.77 10.06 23.29
C TYR A 19 17.31 10.22 23.37
N GLN A 20 18.04 9.16 23.73
CA GLN A 20 19.50 9.24 23.79
C GLN A 20 20.03 9.50 22.38
N GLY A 21 20.78 10.60 22.23
CA GLY A 21 21.42 10.99 20.96
C GLY A 21 20.61 11.93 20.06
N GLU A 22 19.32 12.22 20.34
CA GLU A 22 18.50 13.09 19.46
C GLU A 22 18.80 14.59 19.60
N ASP A 23 19.32 15.04 20.74
CA ASP A 23 19.67 16.44 20.99
C ASP A 23 21.10 16.76 20.50
N VAL A 24 21.40 16.39 19.25
CA VAL A 24 22.74 16.57 18.64
C VAL A 24 23.19 18.03 18.66
N ASN A 25 22.28 19.00 18.63
CA ASN A 25 22.64 20.42 18.67
C ASN A 25 22.90 20.93 20.10
N GLY A 26 22.70 20.09 21.13
CA GLY A 26 22.75 20.44 22.54
C GLY A 26 21.39 20.84 23.12
N PHE A 27 21.28 20.93 24.44
CA PHE A 27 20.03 21.31 25.12
C PHE A 27 19.69 22.79 24.90
N LEU A 28 18.51 23.07 24.33
CA LEU A 28 18.02 24.42 24.04
C LEU A 28 19.10 25.32 23.41
N PRO A 29 19.62 24.94 22.24
CA PRO A 29 20.88 25.46 21.73
C PRO A 29 20.78 26.90 21.25
N ALA A 30 21.93 27.56 21.08
CA ALA A 30 22.02 28.87 20.44
C ALA A 30 21.56 28.83 18.97
N THR A 31 21.80 27.72 18.25
CA THR A 31 21.30 27.48 16.90
C THR A 31 21.12 25.96 16.68
N VAL A 32 20.06 25.58 15.99
CA VAL A 32 19.82 24.23 15.47
C VAL A 32 20.42 24.17 14.06
N SER A 33 21.51 23.42 13.90
CA SER A 33 22.23 23.26 12.63
C SER A 33 21.84 21.97 11.90
N ILE A 34 21.47 20.93 12.64
CA ILE A 34 21.04 19.62 12.11
C ILE A 34 19.64 19.33 12.62
N LYS A 35 18.73 18.95 11.73
CA LYS A 35 17.38 18.49 12.09
C LYS A 35 17.44 17.08 12.66
N THR A 36 16.69 16.84 13.73
CA THR A 36 16.53 15.56 14.43
C THR A 36 15.05 15.41 14.82
N ARG A 37 14.67 14.28 15.46
CA ARG A 37 13.28 14.08 15.89
C ARG A 37 12.87 15.01 17.03
N THR A 38 13.83 15.61 17.74
CA THR A 38 13.58 16.53 18.86
C THR A 38 13.98 17.96 18.56
N GLN A 39 14.74 18.23 17.49
CA GLN A 39 15.26 19.56 17.16
C GLN A 39 15.11 19.85 15.68
N THR A 40 14.41 20.92 15.31
CA THR A 40 14.19 21.25 13.90
C THR A 40 14.11 22.76 13.70
N PHE A 41 14.08 23.20 12.47
CA PHE A 41 13.88 24.60 12.11
C PHE A 41 13.14 24.75 10.79
N CYS A 42 12.56 25.93 10.61
CA CYS A 42 11.91 26.35 9.38
C CYS A 42 12.42 27.76 9.02
N ARG A 43 11.81 28.44 8.04
CA ARG A 43 12.24 29.77 7.58
C ARG A 43 12.36 30.80 8.73
N ASP A 44 11.36 30.82 9.61
CA ASP A 44 11.20 31.90 10.59
C ASP A 44 11.57 31.50 12.02
N TYR A 45 11.54 30.20 12.34
CA TYR A 45 11.65 29.69 13.70
C TYR A 45 12.53 28.44 13.80
N GLN A 46 13.07 28.24 14.99
CA GLN A 46 13.73 27.02 15.45
C GLN A 46 12.86 26.39 16.54
N PHE A 47 12.88 25.07 16.63
CA PHE A 47 12.05 24.29 17.55
C PHE A 47 12.89 23.25 18.29
N CYS A 48 12.56 23.02 19.56
CA CYS A 48 13.13 21.96 20.39
C CYS A 48 12.03 21.30 21.21
N LEU A 49 12.11 19.99 21.35
CA LEU A 49 11.24 19.20 22.21
C LEU A 49 11.92 19.02 23.57
N VAL A 50 11.28 19.49 24.65
CA VAL A 50 11.78 19.33 26.01
C VAL A 50 10.67 18.77 26.87
N ASP A 51 10.90 17.59 27.45
CA ASP A 51 9.92 16.87 28.29
C ASP A 51 8.53 16.79 27.64
N GLY A 52 8.52 16.44 26.36
CA GLY A 52 7.30 16.30 25.57
C GLY A 52 6.56 17.59 25.25
N ARG A 53 7.20 18.75 25.40
CA ARG A 53 6.65 20.07 25.06
C ARG A 53 7.53 20.78 24.03
N VAL A 54 6.88 21.41 23.06
CA VAL A 54 7.58 22.14 22.01
C VAL A 54 7.93 23.55 22.48
N TYR A 55 9.21 23.86 22.42
CA TYR A 55 9.78 25.19 22.56
C TYR A 55 10.11 25.76 21.19
N TYR A 56 10.02 27.07 21.05
CA TYR A 56 10.39 27.77 19.83
C TYR A 56 11.21 29.02 20.13
N LYS A 57 11.97 29.46 19.14
CA LYS A 57 12.56 30.80 19.08
C LYS A 57 12.70 31.27 17.63
N SER A 58 12.90 32.56 17.42
CA SER A 58 13.13 33.09 16.07
C SER A 58 14.45 32.60 15.48
N MET A 59 14.50 32.36 14.17
CA MET A 59 15.73 32.13 13.41
C MET A 59 16.75 33.29 13.55
N LYS A 60 16.29 34.49 13.89
CA LYS A 60 17.15 35.66 14.13
C LYS A 60 17.81 35.65 15.51
N SER A 61 17.30 34.88 16.45
CA SER A 61 17.89 34.78 17.79
C SER A 61 19.08 33.82 17.79
N ARG A 62 20.20 34.29 18.37
CA ARG A 62 21.40 33.48 18.65
C ARG A 62 21.54 33.16 20.14
N SER A 63 20.55 33.54 20.92
CA SER A 63 20.55 33.44 22.36
C SER A 63 19.86 32.13 22.80
N PRO A 64 20.46 31.36 23.73
CA PRO A 64 19.78 30.25 24.41
C PRO A 64 18.66 30.72 25.35
N GLU A 65 18.70 31.93 25.91
CA GLU A 65 17.67 32.41 26.82
C GLU A 65 16.34 32.85 26.14
N ASP A 66 16.29 32.83 24.81
CA ASP A 66 15.13 33.23 24.01
C ASP A 66 14.10 32.11 23.74
N TRP A 67 14.38 30.86 24.15
CA TRP A 67 13.43 29.76 23.98
C TRP A 67 12.15 30.00 24.80
N ARG A 68 10.99 29.81 24.17
CA ARG A 68 9.65 29.96 24.79
C ARG A 68 8.76 28.77 24.47
N LEU A 69 7.82 28.46 25.35
CA LEU A 69 6.80 27.44 25.08
C LEU A 69 5.91 27.86 23.91
N LEU A 70 5.79 26.97 22.92
CA LEU A 70 4.95 27.19 21.74
C LEU A 70 3.47 27.20 22.13
N ALA A 71 2.71 28.18 21.64
CA ALA A 71 1.28 28.33 21.96
C ALA A 71 0.97 28.30 23.49
N ALA A 72 1.89 28.85 24.30
CA ALA A 72 1.89 28.92 25.77
C ALA A 72 2.02 27.58 26.53
N THR A 73 1.58 26.45 25.97
CA THR A 73 1.64 25.14 26.65
C THR A 73 2.73 24.23 26.10
N GLY A 74 3.20 24.45 24.88
CA GLY A 74 4.07 23.54 24.14
C GLY A 74 3.39 22.25 23.67
N LEU A 75 2.07 22.10 23.89
CA LEU A 75 1.30 20.90 23.53
C LEU A 75 0.24 21.23 22.47
N PRO A 76 -0.09 20.30 21.58
CA PRO A 76 -1.26 20.40 20.73
C PRO A 76 -2.57 20.58 21.51
N HIS A 77 -3.23 21.72 21.33
CA HIS A 77 -4.53 22.04 21.94
C HIS A 77 -5.38 22.95 21.05
N SER A 78 -6.71 22.80 21.14
CA SER A 78 -7.67 23.65 20.44
C SER A 78 -9.05 23.56 21.08
N GLY A 79 -9.83 24.65 21.02
CA GLY A 79 -11.24 24.67 21.41
C GLY A 79 -12.20 24.12 20.35
N LYS A 80 -11.69 23.65 19.19
CA LYS A 80 -12.52 23.12 18.10
C LYS A 80 -13.16 21.79 18.51
N ARG A 81 -14.43 21.60 18.14
CA ARG A 81 -15.17 20.35 18.40
C ARG A 81 -14.47 19.17 17.73
N GLY A 82 -14.25 18.10 18.49
CA GLY A 82 -13.65 16.87 17.99
C GLY A 82 -12.12 16.93 17.83
N PHE A 83 -11.49 18.01 18.29
CA PHE A 83 -10.04 18.07 18.48
C PHE A 83 -9.65 17.24 19.71
N ARG A 84 -8.62 16.42 19.61
CA ARG A 84 -8.08 15.68 20.77
C ARG A 84 -6.73 16.26 21.19
N PRO A 85 -6.62 16.90 22.37
CA PRO A 85 -5.34 17.39 22.88
C PRO A 85 -4.36 16.24 23.12
N ALA A 86 -3.08 16.49 22.86
CA ALA A 86 -2.01 15.54 23.20
C ALA A 86 -1.60 15.72 24.67
N ALA A 87 -1.38 14.61 25.37
CA ALA A 87 -0.75 14.64 26.69
C ALA A 87 0.75 14.97 26.58
N ARG A 88 1.40 14.48 25.51
CA ARG A 88 2.82 14.61 25.26
C ARG A 88 3.12 14.66 23.76
N VAL A 89 4.10 15.45 23.36
CA VAL A 89 4.70 15.37 22.01
C VAL A 89 5.89 14.42 22.08
N ALA A 90 5.92 13.42 21.20
CA ALA A 90 7.00 12.47 21.08
C ALA A 90 8.10 12.98 20.13
N GLU A 91 7.72 13.56 19.00
CA GLU A 91 8.65 13.98 17.94
C GLU A 91 8.13 15.23 17.19
N ILE A 92 9.04 15.95 16.53
CA ILE A 92 8.71 17.15 15.74
C ILE A 92 9.46 17.17 14.40
N ALA A 93 8.84 17.75 13.38
CA ALA A 93 9.47 18.04 12.09
C ALA A 93 8.95 19.37 11.54
N SER A 94 9.80 20.10 10.82
CA SER A 94 9.38 21.36 10.19
C SER A 94 10.09 21.60 8.87
N ASP A 95 9.35 22.23 7.95
CA ASP A 95 9.89 22.75 6.70
C ASP A 95 9.13 24.00 6.29
N ALA A 96 9.80 24.88 5.54
CA ALA A 96 9.31 26.19 5.11
C ALA A 96 8.54 26.96 6.21
N TYR A 97 7.22 26.88 6.20
CA TYR A 97 6.33 27.59 7.12
C TYR A 97 5.36 26.68 7.91
N ASN A 98 5.56 25.37 7.96
CA ASN A 98 4.79 24.51 8.87
C ASN A 98 5.68 23.82 9.91
N LEU A 99 5.06 23.58 11.06
CA LEU A 99 5.56 22.67 12.10
C LEU A 99 4.57 21.51 12.22
N TYR A 100 5.12 20.30 12.32
CA TYR A 100 4.41 19.07 12.63
C TYR A 100 4.89 18.53 13.98
N ALA A 101 3.95 17.98 14.74
CA ALA A 101 4.21 17.33 16.02
C ALA A 101 3.52 15.96 16.04
N LEU A 102 4.27 14.93 16.39
CA LEU A 102 3.78 13.56 16.62
C LEU A 102 3.57 13.37 18.12
N SER A 103 2.39 12.95 18.56
CA SER A 103 2.14 12.64 19.98
C SER A 103 2.62 11.24 20.38
N ASP A 104 2.61 10.97 21.68
CA ASP A 104 2.78 9.65 22.29
C ASP A 104 1.67 8.64 21.93
N GLU A 105 0.56 9.11 21.37
CA GLU A 105 -0.52 8.30 20.79
C GLU A 105 -0.36 8.10 19.27
N GLY A 106 0.79 8.46 18.69
CA GLY A 106 1.03 8.33 17.25
C GLY A 106 0.24 9.32 16.38
N ARG A 107 -0.38 10.36 16.96
CA ARG A 107 -1.20 11.33 16.21
C ARG A 107 -0.37 12.51 15.72
N ILE A 108 -0.58 12.89 14.47
CA ILE A 108 0.09 14.04 13.86
C ILE A 108 -0.76 15.31 13.98
N TYR A 109 -0.12 16.38 14.43
CA TYR A 109 -0.66 17.72 14.53
C TYR A 109 0.15 18.69 13.69
N GLN A 110 -0.50 19.74 13.19
CA GLN A 110 0.13 20.77 12.37
C GLN A 110 -0.13 22.18 12.93
N ILE A 111 0.87 23.06 12.79
CA ILE A 111 0.71 24.52 12.80
C ILE A 111 1.19 25.06 11.46
N SER A 112 0.38 25.94 10.85
CA SER A 112 0.84 26.82 9.78
C SER A 112 1.30 28.15 10.37
N LEU A 113 2.51 28.57 9.99
CA LEU A 113 3.21 29.74 10.54
C LEU A 113 3.07 30.98 9.64
N THR A 114 2.40 30.86 8.49
CA THR A 114 2.12 32.03 7.63
C THR A 114 0.87 32.77 8.09
N SER A 115 0.88 34.09 7.88
CA SER A 115 -0.28 34.95 8.13
C SER A 115 -1.40 34.81 7.09
N GLU A 116 -1.08 34.26 5.90
CA GLU A 116 -1.94 34.26 4.71
C GLU A 116 -3.17 33.34 4.83
N PHE A 117 -3.10 32.29 5.65
CA PHE A 117 -4.21 31.34 5.84
C PHE A 117 -5.08 31.60 7.08
N GLY A 118 -5.14 32.86 7.55
CA GLY A 118 -6.15 33.28 8.53
C GLY A 118 -5.68 33.26 10.00
N GLY A 119 -4.85 34.26 10.32
CA GLY A 119 -4.76 34.87 11.64
C GLY A 119 -3.48 34.51 12.39
N GLY A 120 -2.59 35.51 12.49
CA GLY A 120 -1.31 35.44 13.20
C GLY A 120 -1.46 34.85 14.60
N GLY A 121 -0.95 33.63 14.77
CA GLY A 121 -0.93 32.89 16.03
C GLY A 121 -0.68 31.41 15.81
N PHE A 122 -0.02 30.76 16.78
CA PHE A 122 0.22 29.32 16.76
C PHE A 122 -1.10 28.57 17.00
N LYS A 123 -1.75 28.11 15.92
CA LYS A 123 -3.01 27.37 15.98
C LYS A 123 -2.81 25.92 15.53
N TRP A 124 -3.10 24.99 16.43
CA TRP A 124 -3.02 23.56 16.13
C TRP A 124 -4.20 23.07 15.29
N ILE A 125 -3.89 22.16 14.37
CA ILE A 125 -4.80 21.40 13.51
C ILE A 125 -4.49 19.91 13.73
N ASP A 126 -5.52 19.09 13.97
CA ASP A 126 -5.40 17.63 14.20
C ASP A 126 -6.11 16.80 13.13
N ARG A 127 -6.47 17.43 12.01
CA ARG A 127 -7.20 16.81 10.90
C ARG A 127 -6.55 17.20 9.59
N LEU A 128 -6.10 16.18 8.87
CA LEU A 128 -5.36 16.28 7.62
C LEU A 128 -6.09 15.45 6.55
N GLY A 129 -5.66 15.63 5.30
CA GLY A 129 -6.15 14.87 4.16
C GLY A 129 -7.49 15.33 3.58
N TRP A 130 -7.79 14.81 2.39
CA TRP A 130 -9.00 15.07 1.62
C TRP A 130 -9.62 13.74 1.18
N PRO A 131 -10.96 13.62 1.07
CA PRO A 131 -11.99 14.65 1.27
C PRO A 131 -12.45 14.84 2.72
N ASP A 132 -12.30 13.82 3.58
CA ASP A 132 -13.00 13.79 4.87
C ASP A 132 -12.30 14.53 6.02
N LYS A 133 -11.09 15.05 5.82
CA LYS A 133 -10.26 15.73 6.84
C LYS A 133 -10.32 15.01 8.19
N THR A 134 -9.60 13.91 8.28
CA THR A 134 -9.58 13.05 9.48
C THR A 134 -8.20 13.09 10.13
N PRO A 135 -8.10 12.72 11.42
CA PRO A 135 -6.79 12.62 12.05
C PRO A 135 -5.88 11.63 11.32
N LEU A 136 -4.63 12.04 11.13
CA LEU A 136 -3.55 11.17 10.68
C LEU A 136 -2.90 10.56 11.93
N VAL A 137 -3.01 9.25 12.06
CA VAL A 137 -2.50 8.47 13.19
C VAL A 137 -1.61 7.38 12.62
N LEU A 138 -0.39 7.27 13.12
CA LEU A 138 0.56 6.24 12.70
C LEU A 138 -0.08 4.85 12.88
N ASN A 139 0.00 4.03 11.83
CA ASN A 139 -0.36 2.62 11.88
C ASN A 139 0.93 1.77 11.94
N ASP A 140 0.76 0.45 11.96
CA ASP A 140 1.84 -0.54 11.98
C ASP A 140 2.83 -0.42 10.82
N LEU A 141 2.42 0.16 9.67
CA LEU A 141 3.30 0.36 8.51
C LEU A 141 4.36 1.44 8.73
N VAL A 142 4.12 2.39 9.63
CA VAL A 142 5.01 3.55 9.87
C VAL A 142 5.35 3.77 11.34
N ALA A 143 4.74 3.03 12.27
CA ALA A 143 5.05 3.13 13.70
C ALA A 143 6.50 2.75 14.01
N GLY A 144 7.07 1.78 13.29
CA GLY A 144 8.48 1.38 13.41
C GLY A 144 9.47 2.22 12.59
N ASN A 145 9.08 3.38 12.06
CA ASN A 145 9.93 4.13 11.11
C ASN A 145 11.34 4.42 11.66
N ARG A 146 12.36 4.27 10.79
CA ARG A 146 13.74 4.67 11.08
C ARG A 146 13.93 6.18 11.13
N ALA A 147 13.17 6.90 10.33
CA ALA A 147 13.15 8.35 10.29
C ALA A 147 11.86 8.85 9.65
N TRP A 148 11.49 10.11 9.93
CA TRP A 148 10.44 10.80 9.20
C TRP A 148 10.78 12.27 9.03
N SER A 149 10.22 12.90 7.99
CA SER A 149 10.43 14.32 7.71
C SER A 149 9.19 14.94 7.09
N ALA A 150 8.96 16.21 7.39
CA ALA A 150 8.02 17.05 6.67
C ALA A 150 8.75 17.81 5.56
N SER A 151 8.05 18.10 4.47
CA SER A 151 8.59 18.80 3.31
C SER A 151 7.53 19.66 2.65
N ILE A 152 7.91 20.86 2.20
CA ILE A 152 6.99 21.81 1.56
C ILE A 152 7.62 22.50 0.35
N ARG A 153 7.10 22.24 -0.85
CA ARG A 153 7.33 23.07 -2.03
C ARG A 153 6.44 24.31 -1.96
N ASN A 154 7.02 25.51 -2.07
CA ASN A 154 6.34 26.77 -1.78
C ASN A 154 6.91 27.97 -2.57
N GLU A 155 6.38 29.16 -2.30
CA GLU A 155 6.75 30.42 -2.94
C GLU A 155 8.25 30.80 -2.86
N HIS A 156 9.00 30.33 -1.85
CA HIS A 156 10.44 30.59 -1.73
C HIS A 156 11.30 29.65 -2.54
N VAL A 157 10.74 28.55 -3.00
CA VAL A 157 11.33 27.70 -4.03
C VAL A 157 10.92 28.23 -5.41
N LEU A 158 9.74 28.86 -5.49
CA LEU A 158 9.13 29.54 -6.65
C LEU A 158 8.86 28.65 -7.86
N TRP A 159 9.81 27.83 -8.28
CA TRP A 159 9.66 26.83 -9.31
C TRP A 159 10.46 25.57 -8.98
N TYR A 160 10.17 24.50 -9.69
CA TYR A 160 10.97 23.30 -9.73
C TYR A 160 11.23 22.91 -11.19
N GLU A 161 12.27 22.12 -11.43
CA GLU A 161 12.59 21.57 -12.75
C GLU A 161 12.09 20.13 -12.85
N ASP A 162 11.44 19.77 -13.96
CA ASP A 162 11.10 18.37 -14.28
C ASP A 162 12.31 17.58 -14.81
N ALA A 163 12.10 16.30 -15.15
CA ALA A 163 13.16 15.43 -15.67
C ALA A 163 13.73 15.88 -17.05
N ALA A 164 13.01 16.71 -17.80
CA ALA A 164 13.48 17.32 -19.05
C ALA A 164 14.20 18.67 -18.82
N GLY A 165 14.19 19.17 -17.59
CA GLY A 165 14.76 20.46 -17.20
C GLY A 165 13.82 21.65 -17.43
N ASN A 166 12.54 21.42 -17.73
CA ASN A 166 11.55 22.48 -17.87
C ASN A 166 11.18 23.02 -16.48
N GLN A 167 11.05 24.35 -16.37
CA GLN A 167 10.72 24.98 -15.10
C GLN A 167 9.20 25.11 -14.93
N HIS A 168 8.69 24.68 -13.78
CA HIS A 168 7.28 24.78 -13.41
C HIS A 168 7.09 25.60 -12.13
N HIS A 169 6.27 26.65 -12.22
CA HIS A 169 5.89 27.48 -11.08
C HIS A 169 5.22 26.65 -9.98
N TYR A 170 5.47 26.99 -8.71
CA TYR A 170 4.96 26.26 -7.53
C TYR A 170 3.43 26.25 -7.34
N GLY A 171 2.66 26.88 -8.25
CA GLY A 171 1.22 27.09 -8.10
C GLY A 171 0.83 28.15 -7.06
N THR A 172 -0.29 27.94 -6.36
CA THR A 172 -0.90 28.90 -5.42
C THR A 172 -0.92 28.46 -3.97
N ILE A 173 -0.88 27.15 -3.69
CA ILE A 173 -1.07 26.60 -2.34
C ILE A 173 0.19 25.87 -1.83
N GLY A 174 1.18 25.63 -2.71
CA GLY A 174 2.33 24.78 -2.41
C GLY A 174 1.94 23.30 -2.28
N VAL A 175 2.94 22.44 -2.08
CA VAL A 175 2.76 20.99 -1.93
C VAL A 175 3.42 20.55 -0.63
N VAL A 176 2.72 19.72 0.14
CA VAL A 176 3.08 19.35 1.50
C VAL A 176 3.08 17.84 1.63
N SER A 177 4.24 17.27 1.95
CA SER A 177 4.37 15.83 2.14
C SER A 177 5.00 15.51 3.49
N LEU A 178 4.49 14.47 4.14
CA LEU A 178 5.08 13.84 5.31
C LEU A 178 5.63 12.48 4.90
N TYR A 179 6.94 12.29 5.01
CA TYR A 179 7.64 11.07 4.60
C TYR A 179 8.07 10.25 5.80
N PHE A 180 7.89 8.94 5.74
CA PHE A 180 8.24 7.96 6.77
C PHE A 180 9.09 6.85 6.14
N LEU A 181 10.35 6.74 6.57
CA LEU A 181 11.25 5.67 6.15
C LEU A 181 10.90 4.38 6.90
N SER A 182 10.68 3.29 6.17
CA SER A 182 10.34 1.99 6.75
C SER A 182 11.36 1.50 7.78
N ASP A 183 10.94 0.59 8.66
CA ASP A 183 11.80 -0.05 9.66
C ASP A 183 12.98 -0.82 9.02
N ASP A 184 12.79 -1.35 7.80
CA ASP A 184 13.85 -2.01 7.04
C ASP A 184 14.71 -1.05 6.20
N GLY A 185 14.37 0.24 6.15
CA GLY A 185 15.11 1.29 5.45
C GLY A 185 15.01 1.28 3.92
N ARG A 186 14.11 0.48 3.33
CA ARG A 186 14.12 0.19 1.88
C ARG A 186 12.96 0.82 1.10
N GLU A 187 11.98 1.39 1.78
CA GLU A 187 10.86 2.12 1.18
C GLU A 187 10.50 3.35 2.02
N ILE A 188 9.85 4.33 1.39
CA ILE A 188 9.36 5.54 2.06
C ILE A 188 7.86 5.62 1.85
N ARG A 189 7.08 5.67 2.94
CA ARG A 189 5.65 5.94 2.89
C ARG A 189 5.39 7.42 3.04
N PHE A 190 4.32 7.92 2.44
CA PHE A 190 3.99 9.33 2.60
C PHE A 190 2.51 9.62 2.72
N ALA A 191 2.23 10.76 3.36
CA ALA A 191 0.90 11.34 3.49
C ALA A 191 0.93 12.80 3.01
N ASP A 192 -0.16 13.23 2.39
CA ASP A 192 -0.34 14.59 1.83
C ASP A 192 -1.73 15.13 2.20
N PRO A 193 -1.89 16.43 2.54
CA PRO A 193 -3.20 17.04 2.81
C PRO A 193 -4.24 16.97 1.69
N GLY A 194 -3.83 16.77 0.44
CA GLY A 194 -4.66 16.54 -0.74
C GLY A 194 -5.07 15.08 -0.95
N LEU A 195 -4.52 14.15 -0.17
CA LEU A 195 -4.80 12.72 -0.24
C LEU A 195 -5.60 12.25 0.97
N PRO A 196 -6.17 11.03 0.95
CA PRO A 196 -6.74 10.42 2.15
C PRO A 196 -5.74 10.42 3.31
N SER A 197 -6.26 10.61 4.52
CA SER A 197 -5.43 10.66 5.73
C SER A 197 -5.01 9.25 6.17
N ASP A 198 -4.05 8.66 5.42
CA ASP A 198 -3.43 7.35 5.63
C ASP A 198 -1.98 7.31 5.09
N PHE A 199 -1.40 6.12 4.97
CA PHE A 199 -0.02 5.87 4.51
C PHE A 199 0.01 4.87 3.34
N SER A 200 -0.99 4.95 2.46
CA SER A 200 -1.20 3.99 1.37
C SER A 200 -0.26 4.20 0.17
N HIS A 201 0.38 5.37 0.06
CA HIS A 201 1.32 5.67 -1.01
C HIS A 201 2.77 5.48 -0.59
N GLN A 202 3.60 5.08 -1.55
CA GLN A 202 4.96 4.61 -1.33
C GLN A 202 5.90 5.16 -2.40
N ILE A 203 7.16 5.35 -2.00
CA ILE A 203 8.29 5.69 -2.87
C ILE A 203 9.32 4.58 -2.68
N LEU A 204 9.76 3.99 -3.79
CA LEU A 204 10.79 2.95 -3.76
C LEU A 204 12.15 3.57 -3.40
N GLY A 205 12.88 2.95 -2.47
CA GLY A 205 14.23 3.40 -2.10
C GLY A 205 15.25 3.23 -3.23
N PRO A 206 16.47 3.80 -3.09
CA PRO A 206 17.53 3.69 -4.09
C PRO A 206 17.86 2.24 -4.46
N GLU A 207 18.45 2.05 -5.63
CA GLU A 207 18.85 0.72 -6.13
C GLU A 207 17.69 -0.29 -6.16
N ARG A 208 16.48 0.18 -6.52
CA ARG A 208 15.25 -0.63 -6.57
C ARG A 208 14.90 -1.27 -5.22
N GLY A 209 15.08 -0.51 -4.14
CA GLY A 209 14.83 -0.96 -2.77
C GLY A 209 15.89 -1.90 -2.20
N ALA A 210 17.03 -2.08 -2.87
CA ALA A 210 18.16 -2.81 -2.29
C ALA A 210 18.95 -1.94 -1.30
N PHE A 211 19.00 -0.62 -1.51
CA PHE A 211 19.64 0.31 -0.58
C PHE A 211 18.89 0.33 0.75
N VAL A 212 19.63 0.16 1.86
CA VAL A 212 19.08 0.20 3.22
C VAL A 212 19.47 1.55 3.82
N ALA A 213 18.53 2.49 3.82
CA ALA A 213 18.73 3.81 4.40
C ALA A 213 18.66 3.74 5.94
N GLU A 214 19.58 4.41 6.61
CA GLU A 214 19.60 4.58 8.06
C GLU A 214 18.85 5.84 8.49
N SER A 215 18.73 6.83 7.61
CA SER A 215 18.10 8.10 7.92
C SER A 215 17.51 8.78 6.67
N LEU A 216 16.59 9.72 6.91
CA LEU A 216 15.87 10.48 5.91
C LEU A 216 15.73 11.94 6.36
N SER A 217 15.97 12.88 5.43
CA SER A 217 15.56 14.28 5.56
C SER A 217 14.89 14.74 4.27
N ALA A 218 13.93 15.65 4.36
CA ALA A 218 13.23 16.15 3.18
C ALA A 218 12.97 17.66 3.26
N SER A 219 13.01 18.33 2.11
CA SER A 219 12.63 19.75 1.97
C SER A 219 12.33 20.06 0.50
N ALA A 220 11.32 20.88 0.22
CA ALA A 220 10.91 21.24 -1.16
C ALA A 220 10.61 20.05 -2.08
N SER A 221 10.03 19.00 -1.52
CA SER A 221 9.75 17.70 -2.13
C SER A 221 10.99 16.90 -2.52
N THR A 222 12.18 17.35 -2.13
CA THR A 222 13.44 16.65 -2.35
C THR A 222 13.78 15.82 -1.11
N LEU A 223 13.89 14.50 -1.31
CA LEU A 223 14.32 13.53 -0.31
C LEU A 223 15.86 13.47 -0.29
N PHE A 224 16.43 13.25 0.89
CA PHE A 224 17.85 13.00 1.11
C PHE A 224 17.99 11.83 2.09
N VAL A 225 18.68 10.77 1.66
CA VAL A 225 18.89 9.54 2.44
C VAL A 225 20.37 9.20 2.55
N ILE A 226 20.74 8.46 3.60
CA ILE A 226 22.09 7.97 3.87
C ILE A 226 22.05 6.52 4.37
N ASP A 227 22.99 5.67 3.99
CA ASP A 227 23.17 4.32 4.55
C ASP A 227 24.23 4.28 5.67
N ASP A 228 24.48 3.09 6.19
CA ASP A 228 25.46 2.81 7.25
C ASP A 228 26.94 2.88 6.79
N ALA A 229 27.18 3.09 5.49
CA ALA A 229 28.50 3.38 4.92
C ALA A 229 28.64 4.85 4.49
N GLY A 230 27.63 5.68 4.76
CA GLY A 230 27.65 7.09 4.38
C GLY A 230 27.40 7.34 2.90
N ASN A 231 26.97 6.33 2.13
CA ASN A 231 26.49 6.53 0.78
C ASN A 231 25.18 7.30 0.83
N MET A 232 25.01 8.24 -0.10
CA MET A 232 23.96 9.23 -0.03
C MET A 232 23.22 9.36 -1.35
N TYR A 233 21.90 9.53 -1.29
CA TYR A 233 21.06 9.75 -2.47
C TYR A 233 20.06 10.88 -2.24
N THR A 234 19.69 11.56 -3.33
CA THR A 234 18.61 12.55 -3.34
C THR A 234 17.64 12.31 -4.49
N ARG A 235 16.36 12.67 -4.32
CA ARG A 235 15.35 12.57 -5.38
C ARG A 235 14.24 13.61 -5.15
N LEU A 236 13.80 14.34 -6.18
CA LEU A 236 12.53 15.08 -6.14
C LEU A 236 11.39 14.08 -6.31
N ALA A 237 10.58 13.90 -5.26
CA ALA A 237 9.48 12.97 -5.29
C ALA A 237 8.40 13.40 -4.31
N ASP A 238 7.28 13.89 -4.85
CA ASP A 238 5.98 13.98 -4.21
C ASP A 238 4.88 13.44 -5.15
N PHE A 239 3.64 13.42 -4.67
CA PHE A 239 2.50 12.90 -5.41
C PHE A 239 2.37 13.49 -6.82
N ASP A 240 2.56 14.80 -6.97
CA ASP A 240 2.40 15.48 -8.25
C ASP A 240 3.60 15.19 -9.16
N THR A 241 4.84 15.33 -8.66
CA THR A 241 6.04 15.15 -9.49
C THR A 241 6.25 13.70 -9.94
N LEU A 242 5.65 12.74 -9.24
CA LEU A 242 5.67 11.33 -9.61
C LEU A 242 4.64 10.98 -10.70
N GLY A 243 3.77 11.92 -11.10
CA GLY A 243 2.76 11.67 -12.13
C GLY A 243 1.41 11.22 -11.58
N TYR A 244 1.21 11.19 -10.26
CA TYR A 244 0.05 10.54 -9.64
C TYR A 244 -1.23 11.39 -9.68
N ASP A 245 -1.10 12.65 -10.12
CA ASP A 245 -2.20 13.61 -10.19
C ASP A 245 -2.54 14.09 -11.62
N PRO A 246 -2.97 13.19 -12.53
CA PRO A 246 -3.41 13.56 -13.87
C PRO A 246 -4.76 14.30 -13.88
N MET A 247 -5.44 14.42 -12.74
CA MET A 247 -6.66 15.20 -12.62
C MET A 247 -6.37 16.70 -12.60
N PHE A 248 -5.26 17.12 -11.98
CA PHE A 248 -4.92 18.53 -11.87
C PHE A 248 -3.69 18.94 -12.68
N PHE A 249 -2.86 18.01 -13.16
CA PHE A 249 -1.68 18.34 -13.96
C PHE A 249 -1.65 17.55 -15.27
N LYS A 250 -0.88 18.08 -16.22
CA LYS A 250 -0.65 17.44 -17.51
C LYS A 250 0.73 16.81 -17.48
N TYR A 251 0.89 15.65 -18.10
CA TYR A 251 2.15 14.95 -18.15
C TYR A 251 2.47 14.52 -19.59
N SER A 252 3.75 14.31 -19.88
CA SER A 252 4.20 13.81 -21.18
C SER A 252 5.43 12.92 -21.03
N TYR A 253 5.43 11.78 -21.73
CA TYR A 253 6.61 10.93 -21.90
C TYR A 253 7.46 11.32 -23.11
N ALA A 254 6.99 12.27 -23.92
CA ALA A 254 7.72 12.92 -24.99
C ALA A 254 7.76 14.43 -24.72
N PRO A 255 8.47 14.88 -23.68
CA PRO A 255 8.49 16.29 -23.31
C PRO A 255 9.19 17.12 -24.39
N GLU A 256 8.54 18.20 -24.81
CA GLU A 256 9.20 19.26 -25.59
C GLU A 256 9.92 20.21 -24.61
N ARG A 257 11.07 20.74 -25.02
CA ARG A 257 11.81 21.71 -24.21
C ARG A 257 11.08 23.05 -24.23
N ASP A 258 10.80 23.57 -23.04
CA ASP A 258 10.22 24.89 -22.83
C ASP A 258 11.19 25.75 -22.01
N ASP A 259 11.73 26.79 -22.65
CA ASP A 259 12.65 27.73 -22.00
C ASP A 259 11.91 28.86 -21.24
N THR A 260 10.58 28.78 -21.09
CA THR A 260 9.80 29.72 -20.27
C THR A 260 10.26 29.64 -18.81
N PRO A 261 10.64 30.76 -18.17
CA PRO A 261 11.13 30.73 -16.81
C PRO A 261 10.02 30.36 -15.83
N GLY A 262 10.34 29.53 -14.83
CA GLY A 262 9.38 29.07 -13.81
C GLY A 262 8.83 30.17 -12.91
N SER A 263 9.38 31.39 -12.96
CA SER A 263 8.77 32.57 -12.38
C SER A 263 7.48 33.00 -13.09
N ASP A 264 7.25 32.54 -14.32
CA ASP A 264 5.98 32.72 -15.03
C ASP A 264 4.96 31.69 -14.50
N TYR A 265 3.87 32.20 -13.94
CA TYR A 265 2.77 31.39 -13.42
C TYR A 265 2.16 30.43 -14.47
N TRP A 266 2.24 30.75 -15.76
CA TRP A 266 1.67 29.92 -16.83
C TRP A 266 2.39 28.58 -16.99
N THR A 267 3.64 28.47 -16.55
CA THR A 267 4.37 27.20 -16.54
C THR A 267 3.71 26.13 -15.66
N ASN A 268 2.87 26.52 -14.68
CA ASN A 268 2.04 25.60 -13.88
C ASN A 268 0.94 24.87 -14.70
N TYR A 269 0.73 25.24 -15.97
CA TYR A 269 -0.23 24.63 -16.90
C TYR A 269 0.43 23.90 -18.08
N SER A 270 1.77 23.95 -18.15
CA SER A 270 2.56 23.19 -19.13
C SER A 270 2.61 21.71 -18.75
N PRO A 271 2.76 20.79 -19.72
CA PRO A 271 2.98 19.38 -19.43
C PRO A 271 4.29 19.14 -18.68
N TRP A 272 4.25 18.29 -17.66
CA TRP A 272 5.41 17.90 -16.87
C TRP A 272 6.02 16.63 -17.46
N ALA A 273 7.35 16.59 -17.57
CA ALA A 273 8.05 15.43 -18.10
C ALA A 273 7.91 14.20 -17.18
N LEU A 274 7.55 13.07 -17.79
CA LEU A 274 7.65 11.73 -17.23
C LEU A 274 8.58 10.86 -18.10
N PRO A 275 9.15 9.76 -17.57
CA PRO A 275 9.09 9.32 -16.18
C PRO A 275 9.74 10.32 -15.22
N ALA A 276 9.33 10.30 -13.95
CA ALA A 276 9.93 11.13 -12.91
C ALA A 276 11.43 10.81 -12.76
N GLU A 277 12.20 11.75 -12.21
CA GLU A 277 13.64 11.53 -12.01
C GLU A 277 13.93 10.37 -11.05
N ASP A 278 15.03 9.65 -11.32
CA ASP A 278 15.52 8.57 -10.46
C ASP A 278 16.37 9.13 -9.29
N TRP A 279 16.71 8.27 -8.34
CA TRP A 279 17.61 8.60 -7.25
C TRP A 279 18.99 9.02 -7.76
N ARG A 280 19.39 10.25 -7.45
CA ARG A 280 20.71 10.78 -7.77
C ARG A 280 21.70 10.47 -6.64
N PRO A 281 22.79 9.71 -6.89
CA PRO A 281 23.84 9.53 -5.91
C PRO A 281 24.55 10.86 -5.61
N GLN A 282 24.98 11.02 -4.36
CA GLN A 282 25.74 12.16 -3.88
C GLN A 282 27.20 11.75 -3.65
N GLU A 283 28.10 12.68 -3.92
CA GLU A 283 29.54 12.45 -3.74
C GLU A 283 29.86 12.10 -2.28
N PRO A 284 30.78 11.14 -2.03
CA PRO A 284 31.17 10.78 -0.68
C PRO A 284 31.91 11.94 0.02
N ILE A 285 31.77 12.03 1.34
CA ILE A 285 32.53 13.00 2.13
C ILE A 285 33.97 12.50 2.28
N PRO A 286 34.99 13.29 1.91
CA PRO A 286 36.39 12.85 2.01
C PRO A 286 36.83 12.84 3.49
N LEU A 287 36.88 11.66 4.09
CA LEU A 287 37.35 11.49 5.47
C LEU A 287 38.89 11.35 5.52
N ARG A 288 39.52 12.14 6.39
CA ARG A 288 40.97 12.12 6.65
C ARG A 288 41.21 12.42 8.13
N GLY A 289 42.32 11.92 8.69
CA GLY A 289 42.68 12.22 10.08
C GLY A 289 41.63 11.68 11.05
N LEU A 290 41.07 12.56 11.88
CA LEU A 290 40.01 12.24 12.85
C LEU A 290 38.59 12.47 12.30
N ALA A 291 38.46 12.75 11.00
CA ALA A 291 37.16 12.97 10.37
C ALA A 291 36.28 11.72 10.48
N ALA A 292 35.02 11.95 10.83
CA ALA A 292 33.99 10.92 10.93
C ALA A 292 32.63 11.53 10.59
N ILE A 293 31.68 10.72 10.14
CA ILE A 293 30.31 11.13 9.82
C ILE A 293 29.31 10.26 10.57
N SER A 294 28.13 10.80 10.81
CA SER A 294 26.98 10.10 11.39
C SER A 294 25.84 9.96 10.37
N SER A 295 24.78 9.25 10.72
CA SER A 295 23.53 9.20 9.94
C SER A 295 22.66 10.45 10.10
N ARG A 296 23.10 11.46 10.86
CA ARG A 296 22.35 12.69 11.14
C ARG A 296 22.48 13.65 9.96
N ILE A 297 21.46 13.66 9.11
CA ILE A 297 21.44 14.43 7.86
C ILE A 297 20.38 15.52 7.86
N THR A 298 20.59 16.55 7.04
CA THR A 298 19.60 17.62 6.82
C THR A 298 19.64 18.10 5.39
N ILE A 299 18.47 18.30 4.80
CA ILE A 299 18.30 19.11 3.59
C ILE A 299 17.46 20.34 3.92
N LEU A 300 17.80 21.49 3.35
CA LEU A 300 17.03 22.72 3.49
C LEU A 300 17.03 23.57 2.22
N GLN A 301 15.94 24.32 2.03
CA GLN A 301 15.81 25.33 0.97
C GLN A 301 16.75 26.52 1.20
N THR A 302 17.44 26.94 0.15
CA THR A 302 18.32 28.13 0.14
C THR A 302 17.95 29.16 -0.91
N GLY A 303 16.97 28.88 -1.77
CA GLY A 303 16.52 29.79 -2.84
C GLY A 303 15.58 29.09 -3.85
N TYR A 304 15.60 29.58 -5.09
CA TYR A 304 14.69 29.13 -6.16
C TYR A 304 15.23 27.95 -6.98
N GLY A 305 14.32 27.06 -7.43
CA GLY A 305 14.66 25.93 -8.30
C GLY A 305 15.46 24.82 -7.62
N ASN A 306 15.45 23.62 -8.19
CA ASN A 306 15.95 22.37 -7.61
C ASN A 306 17.41 22.42 -7.15
N ALA A 307 18.24 23.30 -7.72
CA ALA A 307 19.62 23.50 -7.30
C ALA A 307 19.77 24.21 -5.94
N ALA A 308 18.76 24.98 -5.51
CA ALA A 308 18.83 25.82 -4.32
C ALA A 308 18.44 25.06 -3.05
N ARG A 309 19.20 24.00 -2.75
CA ARG A 309 19.15 23.26 -1.50
C ARG A 309 20.56 23.01 -0.97
N GLU A 310 20.72 23.11 0.35
CA GLU A 310 21.94 22.74 1.06
C GLU A 310 21.75 21.36 1.72
N LEU A 311 22.71 20.46 1.52
CA LEU A 311 22.82 19.18 2.21
C LEU A 311 23.77 19.33 3.39
N ARG A 312 23.45 18.71 4.53
CA ARG A 312 24.31 18.65 5.72
C ARG A 312 24.42 17.23 6.26
N VAL A 313 25.60 16.88 6.76
CA VAL A 313 25.87 15.62 7.47
C VAL A 313 26.66 15.93 8.74
N ALA A 314 26.14 15.58 9.92
CA ALA A 314 26.83 15.82 11.18
C ALA A 314 28.06 14.90 11.30
N GLY A 315 29.16 15.43 11.83
CA GLY A 315 30.43 14.72 11.88
C GLY A 315 31.53 15.44 12.66
N LEU A 316 32.76 14.93 12.49
CA LEU A 316 34.00 15.51 12.99
C LEU A 316 34.85 16.00 11.83
N SER A 317 35.57 17.11 12.04
CA SER A 317 36.60 17.59 11.11
C SER A 317 37.83 16.66 11.09
N PRO A 318 38.77 16.84 10.14
CA PRO A 318 40.05 16.12 10.15
C PRO A 318 40.86 16.30 11.45
N GLU A 319 40.67 17.42 12.15
CA GLU A 319 41.30 17.76 13.43
C GLU A 319 40.49 17.26 14.65
N GLY A 320 39.31 16.68 14.43
CA GLY A 320 38.43 16.16 15.47
C GLY A 320 37.47 17.19 16.07
N GLU A 321 37.29 18.35 15.43
CA GLU A 321 36.30 19.34 15.85
C GLU A 321 34.89 18.90 15.47
N ALA A 322 33.91 19.03 16.36
CA ALA A 322 32.52 18.72 16.07
C ALA A 322 31.88 19.77 15.15
N GLY A 323 31.01 19.32 14.25
CA GLY A 323 30.34 20.19 13.30
C GLY A 323 29.58 19.42 12.24
N TYR A 324 29.45 20.00 11.06
CA TYR A 324 28.78 19.33 9.94
C TYR A 324 29.48 19.60 8.63
N TYR A 325 29.47 18.58 7.77
CA TYR A 325 29.81 18.70 6.37
C TYR A 325 28.62 19.26 5.62
N TYR A 326 28.84 20.17 4.68
CA TYR A 326 27.80 20.74 3.85
C TYR A 326 28.24 21.01 2.42
N LYS A 327 27.27 21.02 1.51
CA LYS A 327 27.40 21.46 0.12
C LYS A 327 26.03 21.81 -0.44
N ASP A 328 26.00 22.56 -1.53
CA ASP A 328 24.78 22.66 -2.33
C ASP A 328 24.51 21.31 -3.03
N ILE A 329 23.23 20.98 -3.22
CA ILE A 329 22.79 19.64 -3.65
C ILE A 329 23.47 19.15 -4.93
N PHE A 330 23.81 20.04 -5.85
CA PHE A 330 24.45 19.71 -7.12
C PHE A 330 25.95 20.02 -7.17
N GLU A 331 26.52 20.61 -6.12
CA GLU A 331 27.97 20.75 -5.99
C GLU A 331 28.62 19.40 -5.67
N VAL A 332 29.90 19.26 -6.04
CA VAL A 332 30.70 18.04 -5.80
C VAL A 332 31.44 18.14 -4.46
N GLU A 333 31.93 19.33 -4.10
CA GLU A 333 32.84 19.51 -2.96
C GLU A 333 32.09 19.71 -1.65
N TRP A 334 32.42 18.86 -0.66
CA TRP A 334 31.98 19.04 0.72
C TRP A 334 32.90 20.00 1.48
N ARG A 335 32.29 20.91 2.25
CA ARG A 335 32.97 21.83 3.16
C ARG A 335 32.60 21.49 4.61
N PHE A 336 33.46 21.81 5.55
CA PHE A 336 33.19 21.59 6.97
C PHE A 336 32.88 22.92 7.68
N SER A 337 31.85 22.93 8.52
CA SER A 337 31.48 24.06 9.37
C SER A 337 31.46 23.63 10.84
N PRO A 338 32.32 24.21 11.71
CA PRO A 338 32.28 23.93 13.14
C PRO A 338 30.94 24.31 13.75
N ALA A 339 30.38 23.43 14.57
CA ALA A 339 29.17 23.69 15.35
C ALA A 339 29.24 22.91 16.66
N PRO A 340 28.65 23.40 17.76
CA PRO A 340 28.72 22.76 19.07
C PRO A 340 27.80 21.52 19.13
N LEU A 341 28.05 20.55 18.26
CA LEU A 341 27.29 19.32 18.17
C LEU A 341 27.78 18.30 19.20
N SER A 342 26.83 17.60 19.81
CA SER A 342 27.05 16.49 20.73
C SER A 342 26.74 15.19 20.00
N VAL A 343 27.72 14.67 19.25
CA VAL A 343 27.63 13.37 18.55
C VAL A 343 28.39 12.35 19.40
N GLY A 344 27.68 11.33 19.91
CA GLY A 344 28.29 10.28 20.71
C GLY A 344 29.16 9.35 19.87
N PRO A 345 30.12 8.61 20.46
CA PRO A 345 30.93 7.62 19.73
C PRO A 345 30.09 6.59 18.97
N ASP A 346 28.95 6.18 19.54
CA ASP A 346 28.03 5.19 18.95
C ASP A 346 27.11 5.79 17.86
N ASP A 347 27.08 7.12 17.70
CA ASP A 347 26.30 7.80 16.65
C ASP A 347 27.07 7.90 15.32
N PHE A 348 28.39 7.67 15.34
CA PHE A 348 29.21 7.68 14.13
C PHE A 348 29.02 6.38 13.33
N LEU A 349 29.03 6.52 12.00
CA LEU A 349 29.02 5.38 11.10
C LEU A 349 30.31 4.57 11.23
N ASP A 350 30.24 3.28 10.92
CA ASP A 350 31.40 2.39 10.95
C ASP A 350 32.46 2.86 9.95
N GLY A 351 33.61 3.30 10.46
CA GLY A 351 34.68 3.86 9.61
C GLY A 351 35.21 2.88 8.56
N GLY A 352 35.17 1.57 8.83
CA GLY A 352 35.58 0.55 7.87
C GLY A 352 34.59 0.41 6.70
N ARG A 353 33.29 0.48 6.97
CA ARG A 353 32.23 0.51 5.93
C ARG A 353 32.30 1.79 5.11
N VAL A 354 32.52 2.93 5.76
CA VAL A 354 32.66 4.22 5.08
C VAL A 354 33.88 4.24 4.17
N GLU A 355 35.03 3.74 4.62
CA GLU A 355 36.23 3.63 3.77
C GLU A 355 36.02 2.68 2.58
N ALA A 356 35.28 1.59 2.78
CA ALA A 356 34.94 0.66 1.72
C ALA A 356 33.90 1.21 0.73
N GLY A 357 33.07 2.17 1.15
CA GLY A 357 31.95 2.70 0.36
C GLY A 357 30.82 1.68 0.14
N VAL A 358 30.75 0.63 0.95
CA VAL A 358 29.79 -0.47 0.78
C VAL A 358 28.97 -0.63 2.06
N GLY A 359 27.72 -0.18 1.98
CA GLY A 359 26.75 -0.30 3.08
C GLY A 359 25.92 -1.57 3.01
N SER A 360 25.01 -1.71 3.97
CA SER A 360 24.02 -2.79 4.01
C SER A 360 23.12 -2.76 2.77
N ARG A 361 22.77 -3.95 2.25
CA ARG A 361 21.85 -4.13 1.12
C ARG A 361 20.84 -5.22 1.40
N GLY A 362 19.57 -4.92 1.12
CA GLY A 362 18.49 -5.90 1.05
C GLY A 362 18.34 -6.50 -0.35
N PRO A 363 17.40 -7.44 -0.54
CA PRO A 363 17.03 -7.87 -1.89
C PRO A 363 16.44 -6.68 -2.69
N ARG A 364 16.36 -6.78 -4.01
CA ARG A 364 15.55 -5.83 -4.77
C ARG A 364 14.07 -6.12 -4.55
N LEU A 365 13.23 -5.08 -4.56
CA LEU A 365 11.78 -5.20 -4.34
C LEU A 365 11.02 -5.31 -5.68
N GLU A 366 11.49 -6.23 -6.52
CA GLU A 366 10.95 -6.46 -7.86
C GLU A 366 10.54 -7.92 -8.02
N SER A 367 9.45 -8.16 -8.75
CA SER A 367 8.96 -9.49 -9.10
C SER A 367 8.97 -9.71 -10.60
N THR A 368 9.20 -10.97 -11.00
CA THR A 368 8.99 -11.39 -12.38
C THR A 368 7.55 -11.90 -12.53
N LEU A 369 6.82 -11.30 -13.46
CA LEU A 369 5.47 -11.71 -13.84
C LEU A 369 5.47 -12.25 -15.28
N SER A 370 4.61 -13.20 -15.57
CA SER A 370 4.45 -13.76 -16.92
C SER A 370 2.99 -14.10 -17.20
N GLY A 371 2.60 -14.06 -18.47
CA GLY A 371 1.20 -14.27 -18.83
C GLY A 371 0.90 -14.00 -20.30
N SER A 372 -0.34 -13.63 -20.57
CA SER A 372 -0.91 -13.63 -21.92
C SER A 372 -1.78 -12.41 -22.18
N LEU A 373 -1.94 -12.11 -23.47
CA LEU A 373 -2.92 -11.17 -24.00
C LEU A 373 -4.28 -11.86 -24.12
N TRP A 374 -5.33 -11.10 -23.84
CA TRP A 374 -6.71 -11.50 -24.02
C TRP A 374 -7.40 -10.50 -24.94
N LEU A 375 -8.16 -11.00 -25.93
CA LEU A 375 -8.94 -10.23 -26.89
C LEU A 375 -10.38 -10.75 -26.89
N ASP A 376 -11.37 -9.87 -26.67
CA ASP A 376 -12.79 -10.24 -26.61
C ASP A 376 -13.09 -11.41 -25.64
N GLY A 377 -12.28 -11.52 -24.57
CA GLY A 377 -12.36 -12.62 -23.58
C GLY A 377 -11.72 -13.94 -24.01
N GLY A 378 -11.11 -14.02 -25.19
CA GLY A 378 -10.30 -15.14 -25.66
C GLY A 378 -8.80 -14.93 -25.44
N ARG A 379 -8.09 -15.96 -24.97
CA ARG A 379 -6.63 -15.94 -24.81
C ARG A 379 -5.95 -15.98 -26.18
N VAL A 380 -4.98 -15.09 -26.39
CA VAL A 380 -4.12 -15.04 -27.58
C VAL A 380 -2.93 -15.96 -27.36
N GLU A 381 -2.84 -17.04 -28.13
CA GLU A 381 -1.83 -18.08 -27.97
C GLU A 381 -0.58 -17.84 -28.83
N GLU A 382 -0.60 -16.89 -29.77
CA GLU A 382 0.56 -16.59 -30.62
C GLU A 382 1.66 -15.82 -29.88
N LEU A 383 1.32 -15.12 -28.80
CA LEU A 383 2.22 -14.24 -28.06
C LEU A 383 2.34 -14.65 -26.59
N SER A 384 3.53 -14.42 -26.04
CA SER A 384 3.79 -14.53 -24.60
C SER A 384 4.38 -13.22 -24.08
N PHE A 385 4.01 -12.88 -22.85
CA PHE A 385 4.38 -11.63 -22.21
C PHE A 385 5.07 -11.90 -20.88
N ARG A 386 6.09 -11.10 -20.58
CA ARG A 386 6.83 -11.18 -19.32
C ARG A 386 7.26 -9.79 -18.87
N VAL A 387 7.12 -9.53 -17.57
CA VAL A 387 7.68 -8.34 -16.93
C VAL A 387 8.70 -8.82 -15.91
N PRO A 388 10.01 -8.67 -16.17
CA PRO A 388 11.05 -9.28 -15.32
C PRO A 388 11.32 -8.50 -14.02
N ASP A 389 10.96 -7.22 -13.99
CA ASP A 389 11.38 -6.22 -13.01
C ASP A 389 10.20 -5.35 -12.53
N PHE A 390 9.03 -5.95 -12.28
CA PHE A 390 7.86 -5.22 -11.79
C PHE A 390 8.01 -4.87 -10.30
N ALA A 391 7.84 -3.59 -9.95
CA ALA A 391 7.71 -3.16 -8.57
C ALA A 391 6.31 -2.57 -8.35
N VAL A 392 5.50 -3.22 -7.50
CA VAL A 392 4.14 -2.74 -7.18
C VAL A 392 4.14 -1.36 -6.48
N ARG A 393 5.29 -0.98 -5.93
CA ARG A 393 5.49 0.26 -5.19
C ARG A 393 5.54 1.46 -6.13
N GLU A 394 6.57 1.53 -6.96
CA GLU A 394 6.83 2.62 -7.89
C GLU A 394 7.99 2.23 -8.83
N GLY A 395 8.05 2.87 -10.00
CA GLY A 395 9.21 2.88 -10.90
C GLY A 395 8.97 2.17 -12.23
N PRO A 396 9.74 2.53 -13.28
CA PRO A 396 9.62 1.91 -14.60
C PRO A 396 9.97 0.42 -14.55
N CYS A 397 9.44 -0.34 -15.51
CA CYS A 397 9.76 -1.74 -15.72
C CYS A 397 9.74 -2.07 -17.22
N ARG A 398 10.11 -3.30 -17.59
CA ARG A 398 10.15 -3.72 -19.01
C ARG A 398 9.05 -4.72 -19.32
N LEU A 399 8.39 -4.55 -20.46
CA LEU A 399 7.48 -5.53 -21.02
C LEU A 399 8.19 -6.30 -22.14
N GLU A 400 8.53 -7.55 -21.89
CA GLU A 400 9.08 -8.49 -22.88
C GLU A 400 7.94 -9.16 -23.65
N VAL A 401 7.94 -9.02 -24.99
CA VAL A 401 6.98 -9.64 -25.91
C VAL A 401 7.70 -10.65 -26.79
N ARG A 402 7.14 -11.86 -26.94
CA ARG A 402 7.70 -12.96 -27.74
C ARG A 402 6.64 -13.75 -28.48
N LEU A 403 7.03 -14.42 -29.57
CA LEU A 403 6.20 -15.46 -30.20
C LEU A 403 6.19 -16.73 -29.32
N ALA A 404 5.01 -17.32 -29.12
CA ALA A 404 4.82 -18.45 -28.20
C ALA A 404 5.31 -19.82 -28.76
N ARG A 405 5.56 -19.92 -30.07
CA ARG A 405 5.93 -21.17 -30.75
C ARG A 405 7.21 -20.98 -31.57
N GLU A 406 8.36 -21.29 -30.98
CA GLU A 406 9.63 -21.71 -31.61
C GLU A 406 10.68 -21.94 -30.49
N PRO A 407 11.73 -22.76 -30.70
CA PRO A 407 12.81 -22.85 -29.71
C PRO A 407 13.51 -21.49 -29.57
N ARG A 408 13.90 -21.10 -28.35
CA ARG A 408 14.58 -19.82 -28.05
C ARG A 408 15.76 -19.57 -29.01
N LEU A 409 15.56 -18.73 -30.04
CA LEU A 409 16.67 -18.16 -30.80
C LEU A 409 17.03 -16.79 -30.20
N ALA A 410 18.28 -16.41 -30.35
CA ALA A 410 18.70 -15.05 -29.99
C ALA A 410 18.05 -14.06 -30.98
N GLY A 411 17.25 -13.12 -30.48
CA GLY A 411 16.54 -12.12 -31.30
C GLY A 411 15.01 -12.19 -31.28
N ASP A 412 14.40 -13.19 -30.62
CA ASP A 412 12.93 -13.39 -30.65
C ASP A 412 12.16 -12.62 -29.56
N THR A 413 12.75 -11.58 -28.98
CA THR A 413 12.13 -10.79 -27.91
C THR A 413 12.22 -9.31 -28.22
N VAL A 414 11.08 -8.63 -28.15
CA VAL A 414 11.03 -7.17 -28.09
C VAL A 414 10.88 -6.77 -26.63
N ALA A 415 11.72 -5.86 -26.16
CA ALA A 415 11.59 -5.24 -24.84
C ALA A 415 11.01 -3.84 -25.02
N LEU A 416 9.83 -3.60 -24.45
CA LEU A 416 9.17 -2.31 -24.39
C LEU A 416 9.36 -1.69 -23.02
N ASP A 417 9.36 -0.37 -22.94
CA ASP A 417 9.27 0.33 -21.66
C ASP A 417 7.83 0.31 -21.17
N LEU A 418 7.64 0.06 -19.88
CA LEU A 418 6.35 0.11 -19.22
C LEU A 418 6.45 0.99 -17.97
N TYR A 419 5.66 2.06 -17.96
CA TYR A 419 5.68 3.09 -16.93
C TYR A 419 4.41 3.02 -16.06
N PRO A 420 4.43 2.24 -14.95
CA PRO A 420 3.33 2.23 -13.99
C PRO A 420 3.34 3.50 -13.14
N VAL A 421 2.17 4.09 -12.94
CA VAL A 421 1.97 5.32 -12.17
C VAL A 421 0.73 5.16 -11.30
N ASP A 422 0.77 5.57 -10.04
CA ASP A 422 -0.38 5.46 -9.14
C ASP A 422 -1.56 6.27 -9.68
N MET A 423 -2.74 5.65 -9.69
CA MET A 423 -3.99 6.37 -9.91
C MET A 423 -4.43 7.03 -8.60
N TRP A 424 -4.86 8.30 -8.67
CA TRP A 424 -5.40 8.99 -7.51
C TRP A 424 -6.60 8.26 -6.90
N THR A 425 -6.51 7.97 -5.61
CA THR A 425 -7.57 7.37 -4.81
C THR A 425 -7.96 8.30 -3.68
N TYR A 426 -9.27 8.48 -3.46
CA TYR A 426 -9.80 9.49 -2.53
C TYR A 426 -10.47 8.90 -1.28
N MET A 427 -10.32 7.60 -1.03
CA MET A 427 -10.75 6.98 0.21
C MET A 427 -9.60 6.25 0.86
N LYS A 428 -9.70 6.01 2.17
CA LYS A 428 -8.57 5.44 2.88
C LYS A 428 -8.29 4.02 2.43
N ARG A 429 -7.00 3.71 2.32
CA ARG A 429 -6.50 2.37 2.02
C ARG A 429 -5.42 2.03 3.02
N TYR A 430 -5.24 0.74 3.29
CA TYR A 430 -4.24 0.30 4.25
C TYR A 430 -2.88 0.12 3.56
N ASP A 431 -2.73 -0.90 2.72
CA ASP A 431 -1.47 -1.13 1.99
C ASP A 431 -1.70 -1.69 0.58
N PRO A 432 -2.24 -0.86 -0.34
CA PRO A 432 -2.72 -1.33 -1.63
C PRO A 432 -1.62 -1.98 -2.47
N GLY A 433 -1.92 -3.17 -2.99
CA GLY A 433 -1.00 -4.03 -3.73
C GLY A 433 -0.26 -5.04 -2.86
N LEU A 434 -0.11 -4.79 -1.56
CA LEU A 434 0.59 -5.63 -0.58
C LEU A 434 -0.34 -6.24 0.48
N ASP A 435 -1.53 -5.68 0.70
CA ASP A 435 -2.55 -6.18 1.65
C ASP A 435 -3.62 -7.07 1.00
N GLY A 436 -3.34 -7.56 -0.21
CA GLY A 436 -4.27 -8.32 -1.04
C GLY A 436 -5.29 -7.47 -1.81
N THR A 437 -5.47 -6.19 -1.46
CA THR A 437 -6.30 -5.26 -2.25
C THR A 437 -5.53 -4.75 -3.46
N PRO A 438 -6.16 -4.63 -4.64
CA PRO A 438 -5.48 -4.21 -5.87
C PRO A 438 -5.05 -2.74 -5.82
N LYS A 439 -3.77 -2.45 -6.06
CA LYS A 439 -3.30 -1.08 -6.33
C LYS A 439 -3.80 -0.64 -7.70
N LEU A 440 -4.40 0.54 -7.80
CA LEU A 440 -4.86 1.09 -9.09
C LEU A 440 -3.73 1.85 -9.75
N LEU A 441 -3.50 1.58 -11.03
CA LEU A 441 -2.36 2.09 -11.77
C LEU A 441 -2.80 2.59 -13.15
N TYR A 442 -2.17 3.68 -13.58
CA TYR A 442 -2.03 4.02 -14.99
C TYR A 442 -0.77 3.39 -15.56
N PHE A 443 -0.80 3.12 -16.87
CA PHE A 443 0.34 2.62 -17.60
C PHE A 443 0.53 3.42 -18.88
N THR A 444 1.79 3.75 -19.18
CA THR A 444 2.22 4.18 -20.50
C THR A 444 3.22 3.17 -21.04
N VAL A 445 3.08 2.81 -22.31
CA VAL A 445 4.01 1.94 -23.02
C VAL A 445 4.92 2.81 -23.88
N GLY A 446 6.22 2.55 -23.86
CA GLY A 446 7.18 3.13 -24.79
C GLY A 446 7.80 2.04 -25.67
N ILE A 447 7.92 2.30 -26.96
CA ILE A 447 8.69 1.48 -27.90
C ILE A 447 10.06 2.14 -28.05
N PRO A 448 11.14 1.59 -27.43
CA PRO A 448 12.45 2.20 -27.53
C PRO A 448 12.94 2.27 -28.98
N ASP A 449 13.73 3.30 -29.30
CA ASP A 449 14.32 3.45 -30.62
C ASP A 449 15.12 2.20 -31.02
N GLY A 450 14.80 1.65 -32.19
CA GLY A 450 15.42 0.42 -32.71
C GLY A 450 15.00 -0.87 -31.99
N ALA A 451 14.04 -0.85 -31.06
CA ALA A 451 13.57 -2.06 -30.36
C ALA A 451 12.96 -3.11 -31.30
N LEU A 452 12.55 -2.70 -32.50
CA LEU A 452 11.99 -3.56 -33.54
C LEU A 452 13.02 -3.94 -34.62
N ASP A 453 14.27 -3.50 -34.48
CA ASP A 453 15.33 -3.81 -35.43
C ASP A 453 15.90 -5.21 -35.15
N GLY A 454 15.96 -6.05 -36.18
CA GLY A 454 16.56 -7.39 -36.07
C GLY A 454 15.69 -8.45 -35.38
N VAL A 455 14.47 -8.12 -34.96
CA VAL A 455 13.47 -9.12 -34.49
C VAL A 455 12.68 -9.70 -35.67
N PRO A 456 12.06 -10.90 -35.53
CA PRO A 456 11.25 -11.49 -36.59
C PRO A 456 10.17 -10.52 -37.11
N PRO A 457 10.00 -10.37 -38.44
CA PRO A 457 9.03 -9.43 -39.01
C PRO A 457 7.61 -9.61 -38.47
N ALA A 458 7.18 -10.85 -38.25
CA ALA A 458 5.88 -11.17 -37.67
C ALA A 458 5.72 -10.63 -36.24
N LEU A 459 6.78 -10.71 -35.41
CA LEU A 459 6.76 -10.15 -34.06
C LEU A 459 6.73 -8.62 -34.11
N ALA A 460 7.55 -8.01 -34.96
CA ALA A 460 7.58 -6.55 -35.14
C ALA A 460 6.23 -6.00 -35.60
N GLU A 461 5.57 -6.66 -36.55
CA GLU A 461 4.22 -6.29 -37.01
C GLU A 461 3.19 -6.35 -35.87
N ARG A 462 3.18 -7.44 -35.09
CA ARG A 462 2.26 -7.57 -33.94
C ARG A 462 2.51 -6.53 -32.86
N VAL A 463 3.77 -6.20 -32.57
CA VAL A 463 4.09 -5.14 -31.60
C VAL A 463 3.63 -3.77 -32.12
N ARG A 464 3.85 -3.44 -33.40
CA ARG A 464 3.37 -2.18 -33.99
C ARG A 464 1.85 -2.08 -33.97
N GLU A 465 1.15 -3.18 -34.24
CA GLU A 465 -0.31 -3.24 -34.22
C GLU A 465 -0.87 -3.01 -32.81
N LEU A 466 -0.30 -3.67 -31.79
CA LEU A 466 -0.80 -3.62 -30.42
C LEU A 466 -0.39 -2.35 -29.67
N PHE A 467 0.86 -1.90 -29.84
CA PHE A 467 1.45 -0.86 -29.00
C PHE A 467 1.79 0.42 -29.77
N GLY A 468 1.88 0.38 -31.10
CA GLY A 468 2.18 1.55 -31.92
C GLY A 468 1.18 2.71 -31.76
N PRO A 469 -0.14 2.46 -31.70
CA PRO A 469 -1.12 3.52 -31.49
C PRO A 469 -1.03 4.24 -30.14
N ILE A 470 -0.45 3.58 -29.13
CA ILE A 470 -0.39 4.05 -27.72
C ILE A 470 1.04 4.36 -27.26
N ASP A 471 2.00 4.38 -28.19
CA ASP A 471 3.41 4.60 -27.92
C ASP A 471 3.65 6.00 -27.34
N LEU A 472 4.19 6.04 -26.11
CA LEU A 472 4.41 7.23 -25.29
C LEU A 472 3.15 8.09 -25.04
N GLU A 473 1.96 7.57 -25.32
CA GLU A 473 0.70 8.22 -24.98
C GLU A 473 0.49 8.14 -23.45
N ALA A 474 0.50 9.31 -22.80
CA ALA A 474 0.42 9.40 -21.35
C ALA A 474 -0.89 8.79 -20.84
N PHE A 475 -0.76 7.80 -19.95
CA PHE A 475 -1.87 7.11 -19.29
C PHE A 475 -2.87 6.46 -20.25
N SER A 476 -2.43 6.03 -21.45
CA SER A 476 -3.26 5.36 -22.46
C SER A 476 -3.81 4.00 -22.01
N CYS A 477 -3.19 3.42 -20.99
CA CYS A 477 -3.59 2.15 -20.40
C CYS A 477 -3.88 2.34 -18.91
N ARG A 478 -4.76 1.52 -18.36
CA ARG A 478 -5.05 1.47 -16.94
C ARG A 478 -5.08 0.05 -16.44
N GLY A 479 -4.94 -0.14 -15.15
CA GLY A 479 -4.95 -1.47 -14.61
C GLY A 479 -4.91 -1.53 -13.10
N GLU A 480 -4.66 -2.73 -12.63
CA GLU A 480 -4.47 -3.00 -11.22
C GLU A 480 -3.39 -4.05 -11.00
N ALA A 481 -2.75 -3.99 -9.84
CA ALA A 481 -1.71 -4.93 -9.47
C ALA A 481 -1.77 -5.31 -7.98
N THR A 482 -1.27 -6.52 -7.71
CA THR A 482 -0.86 -7.00 -6.40
C THR A 482 0.56 -7.58 -6.51
N GLU A 483 1.11 -8.15 -5.44
CA GLU A 483 2.36 -8.92 -5.53
C GLU A 483 2.23 -10.17 -6.43
N ASP A 484 1.00 -10.70 -6.58
CA ASP A 484 0.73 -11.95 -7.29
C ASP A 484 0.39 -11.74 -8.76
N TYR A 485 -0.18 -10.59 -9.14
CA TYR A 485 -0.64 -10.36 -10.50
C TYR A 485 -0.58 -8.90 -10.94
N LEU A 486 -0.58 -8.71 -12.26
CA LEU A 486 -0.67 -7.45 -12.95
C LEU A 486 -1.70 -7.58 -14.09
N HIS A 487 -2.73 -6.75 -14.05
CA HIS A 487 -3.79 -6.67 -15.06
C HIS A 487 -3.74 -5.28 -15.72
N ILE A 488 -3.57 -5.23 -17.04
CA ILE A 488 -3.46 -3.99 -17.82
C ILE A 488 -4.49 -4.02 -18.95
N GLU A 489 -5.42 -3.07 -18.97
CA GLU A 489 -6.35 -2.84 -20.08
C GLU A 489 -5.64 -2.07 -21.21
N LEU A 490 -5.71 -2.59 -22.44
CA LEU A 490 -5.00 -2.06 -23.62
C LEU A 490 -5.99 -1.62 -24.72
N PRO A 491 -5.80 -0.42 -25.27
CA PRO A 491 -6.15 0.82 -24.54
C PRO A 491 -7.53 0.73 -23.88
N PHE A 492 -7.73 1.44 -22.77
CA PHE A 492 -9.02 1.43 -22.10
C PHE A 492 -10.10 2.15 -22.92
N GLY A 493 -11.34 1.67 -22.87
CA GLY A 493 -12.49 2.35 -23.49
C GLY A 493 -12.84 1.91 -24.92
N GLU A 494 -12.06 1.02 -25.56
CA GLU A 494 -12.44 0.47 -26.86
C GLU A 494 -13.42 -0.72 -26.76
N PRO A 495 -14.45 -0.81 -27.65
CA PRO A 495 -15.35 -1.95 -27.70
C PRO A 495 -14.59 -3.22 -28.10
N GLY A 496 -14.56 -4.22 -27.21
CA GLY A 496 -13.88 -5.51 -27.43
C GLY A 496 -12.76 -5.85 -26.45
N GLY A 497 -12.48 -4.96 -25.49
CA GLY A 497 -11.73 -5.21 -24.26
C GLY A 497 -10.49 -6.08 -24.40
N SER A 498 -9.38 -5.51 -24.88
CA SER A 498 -8.09 -6.19 -24.82
C SER A 498 -7.40 -5.93 -23.49
N TYR A 499 -6.77 -6.96 -22.92
CA TYR A 499 -6.02 -6.81 -21.67
C TYR A 499 -4.86 -7.79 -21.58
N LEU A 500 -3.78 -7.37 -20.92
CA LEU A 500 -2.72 -8.25 -20.44
C LEU A 500 -3.07 -8.72 -19.04
N PHE A 501 -2.92 -10.02 -18.81
CA PHE A 501 -2.96 -10.60 -17.47
C PHE A 501 -1.68 -11.39 -17.23
N LEU A 502 -0.92 -10.95 -16.24
CA LEU A 502 0.40 -11.46 -15.87
C LEU A 502 0.35 -11.88 -14.40
N SER A 503 0.99 -12.99 -14.06
CA SER A 503 1.02 -13.48 -12.68
C SER A 503 2.39 -14.00 -12.27
N ALA A 504 2.63 -14.09 -10.97
CA ALA A 504 3.79 -14.73 -10.40
C ALA A 504 3.63 -16.27 -10.45
N GLY A 505 4.63 -16.98 -10.96
CA GLY A 505 4.67 -18.45 -10.93
C GLY A 505 3.64 -19.14 -11.85
N ALA A 506 3.12 -20.29 -11.42
CA ALA A 506 2.23 -21.15 -12.21
C ALA A 506 0.75 -20.69 -12.23
N ALA A 507 0.45 -19.50 -11.68
CA ALA A 507 -0.91 -18.95 -11.61
C ALA A 507 -1.43 -18.43 -12.96
N ALA A 508 -0.64 -18.52 -14.04
CA ALA A 508 -0.97 -18.00 -15.37
C ALA A 508 -2.21 -18.63 -16.03
N ASP A 509 -2.70 -19.76 -15.49
CA ASP A 509 -3.89 -20.47 -15.98
C ASP A 509 -5.13 -20.30 -15.08
N ILE A 510 -5.04 -19.51 -14.01
CA ILE A 510 -6.18 -19.20 -13.12
C ILE A 510 -6.99 -18.04 -13.72
N ASP A 511 -8.32 -18.15 -13.68
CA ASP A 511 -9.21 -17.04 -14.06
C ASP A 511 -8.91 -15.77 -13.25
N LYS A 512 -8.91 -14.61 -13.94
CA LYS A 512 -8.52 -13.35 -13.31
C LYS A 512 -9.42 -12.96 -12.15
N ASP A 513 -10.74 -13.14 -12.26
CA ASP A 513 -11.67 -12.70 -11.23
C ASP A 513 -11.59 -13.62 -10.01
N LEU A 514 -11.30 -14.91 -10.23
CA LEU A 514 -10.95 -15.79 -9.12
C LEU A 514 -9.63 -15.38 -8.47
N LEU A 515 -8.55 -15.14 -9.22
CA LEU A 515 -7.26 -14.76 -8.63
C LEU A 515 -7.38 -13.46 -7.82
N ARG A 516 -8.15 -12.48 -8.33
CA ARG A 516 -8.49 -11.24 -7.62
C ARG A 516 -9.26 -11.50 -6.31
N ARG A 517 -10.22 -12.43 -6.31
CA ARG A 517 -10.94 -12.81 -5.08
C ARG A 517 -10.04 -13.54 -4.10
N LEU A 518 -9.19 -14.44 -4.60
CA LEU A 518 -8.25 -15.20 -3.80
C LEU A 518 -7.19 -14.30 -3.19
N SER A 519 -6.65 -13.28 -3.88
CA SER A 519 -5.67 -12.36 -3.30
C SER A 519 -6.19 -11.66 -2.04
N LEU A 520 -7.52 -11.48 -1.91
CA LEU A 520 -8.16 -10.85 -0.75
C LEU A 520 -8.44 -11.79 0.42
N VAL A 521 -8.37 -13.11 0.22
CA VAL A 521 -8.61 -14.09 1.30
C VAL A 521 -7.47 -14.06 2.32
N TRP A 522 -6.26 -13.70 1.92
CA TRP A 522 -5.09 -13.57 2.81
C TRP A 522 -4.94 -12.09 3.14
N SER A 523 -5.69 -11.67 4.16
CA SER A 523 -5.66 -10.28 4.64
C SER A 523 -5.12 -10.22 6.07
N ARG A 524 -4.69 -9.04 6.49
CA ARG A 524 -4.26 -8.79 7.89
C ARG A 524 -5.25 -9.28 8.93
N GLN A 525 -6.55 -9.22 8.64
CA GLN A 525 -7.56 -9.75 9.56
C GLN A 525 -7.41 -11.27 9.71
N VAL A 526 -7.17 -12.01 8.63
CA VAL A 526 -6.91 -13.45 8.70
C VAL A 526 -5.65 -13.75 9.53
N ASP A 527 -4.57 -13.00 9.36
CA ASP A 527 -3.36 -13.17 10.19
C ASP A 527 -3.65 -12.93 11.66
N ARG A 528 -4.40 -11.86 11.98
CA ARG A 528 -4.81 -11.56 13.36
C ARG A 528 -5.68 -12.67 13.96
N TYR A 529 -6.59 -13.25 13.18
CA TYR A 529 -7.41 -14.39 13.64
C TYR A 529 -6.57 -15.61 14.04
N LEU A 530 -5.49 -15.86 13.29
CA LEU A 530 -4.54 -16.96 13.49
C LEU A 530 -3.49 -16.67 14.57
N SER A 531 -3.44 -15.44 15.11
CA SER A 531 -2.47 -15.06 16.13
C SER A 531 -2.76 -15.69 17.49
N ASP A 532 -1.68 -15.97 18.24
CA ASP A 532 -1.74 -16.51 19.60
C ASP A 532 -2.47 -15.56 20.58
N GLU A 533 -2.58 -14.27 20.27
CA GLU A 533 -3.28 -13.29 21.12
C GLU A 533 -4.76 -13.64 21.32
N LEU A 534 -5.39 -14.28 20.32
CA LEU A 534 -6.82 -14.56 20.28
C LEU A 534 -7.18 -15.99 20.68
N VAL A 535 -6.22 -16.86 20.93
CA VAL A 535 -6.46 -18.28 21.19
C VAL A 535 -6.05 -18.63 22.62
N LEU A 536 -6.72 -19.62 23.22
CA LEU A 536 -6.32 -20.17 24.51
C LEU A 536 -5.23 -21.23 24.35
N ASP A 537 -4.12 -21.08 25.07
CA ASP A 537 -3.10 -22.12 25.17
C ASP A 537 -3.58 -23.30 26.03
N ASP A 538 -3.12 -24.51 25.74
CA ASP A 538 -3.41 -25.73 26.50
C ASP A 538 -4.90 -25.91 26.88
N VAL A 539 -5.75 -26.00 25.84
CA VAL A 539 -7.21 -26.23 25.99
C VAL A 539 -7.59 -27.54 26.70
N GLY A 540 -6.62 -28.45 26.90
CA GLY A 540 -6.80 -29.70 27.63
C GLY A 540 -6.87 -29.54 29.15
N SER A 541 -6.49 -28.37 29.69
CA SER A 541 -6.32 -28.14 31.13
C SER A 541 -7.05 -26.90 31.67
N LEU A 542 -8.24 -26.58 31.13
CA LEU A 542 -9.00 -25.39 31.57
C LEU A 542 -9.54 -25.54 33.00
N THR A 543 -8.97 -24.78 33.93
CA THR A 543 -9.37 -24.74 35.34
C THR A 543 -9.77 -23.32 35.77
N ILE A 544 -10.51 -23.21 36.88
CA ILE A 544 -10.94 -21.92 37.45
C ILE A 544 -9.79 -20.94 37.70
N ALA A 545 -8.57 -21.43 37.91
CA ALA A 545 -7.38 -20.58 38.11
C ALA A 545 -7.02 -19.74 36.87
N ARG A 546 -7.44 -20.16 35.68
CA ARG A 546 -7.22 -19.47 34.40
C ARG A 546 -8.40 -18.58 34.00
N ARG A 547 -9.37 -18.36 34.88
CA ARG A 547 -10.59 -17.59 34.56
C ARG A 547 -10.29 -16.21 33.99
N THR A 548 -9.44 -15.43 34.66
CA THR A 548 -9.11 -14.06 34.23
C THR A 548 -8.48 -14.05 32.84
N GLU A 549 -7.55 -14.97 32.57
CA GLU A 549 -6.95 -15.15 31.24
C GLU A 549 -8.02 -15.44 30.18
N ILE A 550 -8.96 -16.35 30.47
CA ILE A 550 -10.04 -16.71 29.54
C ILE A 550 -10.98 -15.52 29.29
N GLU A 551 -11.35 -14.77 30.33
CA GLU A 551 -12.18 -13.56 30.21
C GLU A 551 -11.47 -12.48 29.35
N GLU A 552 -10.17 -12.31 29.51
CA GLU A 552 -9.36 -11.40 28.68
C GLU A 552 -9.32 -11.84 27.22
N VAL A 553 -9.12 -13.14 26.95
CA VAL A 553 -9.13 -13.69 25.58
C VAL A 553 -10.51 -13.53 24.94
N VAL A 554 -11.60 -13.79 25.67
CA VAL A 554 -12.97 -13.55 25.20
C VAL A 554 -13.16 -12.07 24.86
N ALA A 555 -12.74 -11.16 25.74
CA ALA A 555 -12.84 -9.73 25.50
C ALA A 555 -12.03 -9.27 24.28
N ARG A 556 -10.83 -9.84 24.06
CA ARG A 556 -10.03 -9.58 22.85
C ARG A 556 -10.74 -10.07 21.59
N ASN A 557 -11.32 -11.27 21.59
CA ASN A 557 -12.07 -11.79 20.45
C ASN A 557 -13.34 -10.98 20.16
N VAL A 558 -14.07 -10.51 21.18
CA VAL A 558 -15.23 -9.63 21.01
C VAL A 558 -14.83 -8.29 20.38
N ARG A 559 -13.74 -7.66 20.86
CA ARG A 559 -13.20 -6.44 20.24
C ARG A 559 -12.80 -6.66 18.79
N TYR A 560 -12.08 -7.75 18.53
CA TYR A 560 -11.66 -8.12 17.19
C TYR A 560 -12.85 -8.34 16.23
N ARG A 561 -13.95 -8.95 16.72
CA ARG A 561 -15.21 -9.08 15.99
C ARG A 561 -15.80 -7.71 15.62
N GLU A 562 -15.82 -6.77 16.56
CA GLU A 562 -16.28 -5.40 16.33
C GLU A 562 -15.40 -4.68 15.30
N ASP A 563 -14.08 -4.90 15.31
CA ASP A 563 -13.14 -4.32 14.34
C ASP A 563 -13.45 -4.79 12.91
N ILE A 564 -13.67 -6.10 12.71
CA ILE A 564 -14.07 -6.65 11.40
C ILE A 564 -15.39 -6.01 10.93
N GLU A 565 -16.40 -5.92 11.81
CA GLU A 565 -17.69 -5.30 11.45
C GLU A 565 -17.57 -3.80 11.14
N ASN A 566 -16.68 -3.09 11.84
CA ASN A 566 -16.35 -1.69 11.55
C ASN A 566 -15.71 -1.55 10.17
N GLU A 567 -14.78 -2.44 9.82
CA GLU A 567 -14.13 -2.46 8.52
C GLU A 567 -15.15 -2.69 7.39
N LEU A 568 -16.04 -3.68 7.54
CA LEU A 568 -17.10 -3.94 6.56
C LEU A 568 -18.04 -2.74 6.39
N ARG A 569 -18.41 -2.08 7.49
CA ARG A 569 -19.23 -0.85 7.43
C ARG A 569 -18.50 0.27 6.71
N LEU A 570 -17.19 0.41 6.91
CA LEU A 570 -16.36 1.40 6.24
C LEU A 570 -16.36 1.16 4.73
N TYR A 571 -16.02 -0.03 4.26
CA TYR A 571 -15.98 -0.34 2.82
C TYR A 571 -17.36 -0.23 2.15
N ARG A 572 -18.44 -0.64 2.83
CA ARG A 572 -19.80 -0.40 2.32
C ARG A 572 -20.15 1.10 2.24
N SER A 573 -19.62 1.92 3.16
CA SER A 573 -19.78 3.38 3.07
C SER A 573 -18.98 3.94 1.90
N TYR A 574 -17.79 3.38 1.63
CA TYR A 574 -16.96 3.74 0.50
C TYR A 574 -17.65 3.47 -0.83
N THR A 575 -18.28 2.30 -1.01
CA THR A 575 -19.07 2.01 -2.21
C THR A 575 -20.20 3.04 -2.44
N LYS A 576 -20.85 3.52 -1.38
CA LYS A 576 -21.92 4.53 -1.50
C LYS A 576 -21.36 5.90 -1.85
N SER A 577 -20.30 6.31 -1.17
CA SER A 577 -19.65 7.60 -1.37
C SER A 577 -19.01 7.68 -2.76
N SER A 578 -18.37 6.62 -3.25
CA SER A 578 -17.71 6.61 -4.56
C SER A 578 -18.73 6.66 -5.70
N ARG A 579 -19.85 5.96 -5.56
CA ARG A 579 -20.98 6.05 -6.49
C ARG A 579 -21.58 7.46 -6.55
N LEU A 580 -21.71 8.13 -5.41
CA LEU A 580 -22.17 9.52 -5.35
C LEU A 580 -21.16 10.46 -6.02
N SER A 581 -19.87 10.32 -5.69
CA SER A 581 -18.79 11.11 -6.30
C SER A 581 -18.75 10.94 -7.81
N ARG A 582 -18.85 9.70 -8.33
CA ARG A 582 -18.90 9.44 -9.78
C ARG A 582 -20.11 10.12 -10.41
N TRP A 583 -21.29 10.01 -9.82
CA TRP A 583 -22.48 10.67 -10.34
C TRP A 583 -22.36 12.21 -10.34
N SER A 584 -21.85 12.79 -9.25
CA SER A 584 -21.60 14.24 -9.16
C SER A 584 -20.58 14.70 -10.18
N TYR A 585 -19.52 13.92 -10.41
CA TYR A 585 -18.51 14.21 -11.41
C TYR A 585 -19.08 14.12 -12.83
N SER A 586 -19.82 13.06 -13.18
CA SER A 586 -20.47 12.93 -14.49
C SER A 586 -21.43 14.10 -14.78
N ALA A 587 -22.12 14.63 -13.76
CA ALA A 587 -22.94 15.82 -13.93
C ALA A 587 -22.11 17.09 -14.19
N PHE A 588 -20.98 17.25 -13.48
CA PHE A 588 -20.02 18.33 -13.72
C PHE A 588 -19.40 18.24 -15.12
N ASP A 589 -19.00 17.04 -15.55
CA ASP A 589 -18.37 16.81 -16.85
C ASP A 589 -19.34 17.09 -18.01
N LEU A 590 -20.60 16.63 -17.89
CA LEU A 590 -21.66 17.00 -18.84
C LEU A 590 -21.85 18.51 -18.91
N PHE A 591 -21.87 19.19 -17.76
CA PHE A 591 -21.97 20.65 -17.72
C PHE A 591 -20.76 21.32 -18.38
N ALA A 592 -19.54 20.88 -18.07
CA ALA A 592 -18.31 21.40 -18.66
C ALA A 592 -18.25 21.19 -20.18
N THR A 593 -18.74 20.04 -20.66
CA THR A 593 -18.83 19.71 -22.08
C THR A 593 -19.88 20.56 -22.80
N VAL A 594 -21.10 20.68 -22.26
CA VAL A 594 -22.17 21.49 -22.86
C VAL A 594 -21.80 22.99 -22.89
N THR A 595 -21.06 23.47 -21.89
CA THR A 595 -20.59 24.85 -21.80
C THR A 595 -19.26 25.10 -22.51
N ARG A 596 -18.62 24.06 -23.08
CA ARG A 596 -17.27 24.09 -23.65
C ARG A 596 -16.18 24.56 -22.69
N LEU A 597 -16.41 24.50 -21.38
CA LEU A 597 -15.37 24.75 -20.36
C LEU A 597 -14.24 23.71 -20.43
N ASN A 598 -14.54 22.49 -20.91
CA ASN A 598 -13.55 21.45 -21.18
C ASN A 598 -12.54 21.81 -22.29
N MET A 599 -12.72 22.92 -23.01
CA MET A 599 -11.73 23.47 -23.95
C MET A 599 -10.82 24.51 -23.30
N VAL A 600 -11.07 24.90 -22.05
CA VAL A 600 -10.38 25.97 -21.34
C VAL A 600 -9.48 25.38 -20.26
N ASP A 601 -8.18 25.58 -20.40
CA ASP A 601 -7.18 25.09 -19.43
C ASP A 601 -7.02 25.99 -18.21
N TYR A 602 -7.58 27.20 -18.17
CA TYR A 602 -7.58 28.07 -16.99
C TYR A 602 -8.99 28.19 -16.39
N PRO A 603 -9.23 27.78 -15.12
CA PRO A 603 -8.30 27.32 -14.09
C PRO A 603 -8.27 25.77 -13.97
N LYS A 604 -7.90 25.05 -15.03
CA LYS A 604 -7.76 23.58 -15.16
C LYS A 604 -9.02 22.77 -15.50
N PHE A 605 -10.08 23.38 -16.06
CA PHE A 605 -11.29 22.62 -16.46
C PHE A 605 -10.98 21.50 -17.46
N LYS A 606 -10.27 21.82 -18.55
CA LYS A 606 -9.87 20.83 -19.54
C LYS A 606 -9.10 19.66 -18.92
N THR A 607 -8.08 19.94 -18.10
CA THR A 607 -7.27 18.91 -17.42
C THR A 607 -8.10 17.98 -16.55
N VAL A 608 -8.97 18.55 -15.70
CA VAL A 608 -9.87 17.77 -14.84
C VAL A 608 -10.73 16.85 -15.70
N THR A 609 -11.32 17.37 -16.78
CA THR A 609 -12.18 16.59 -17.69
C THR A 609 -11.45 15.54 -18.52
N SER A 610 -10.12 15.60 -18.67
CA SER A 610 -9.37 14.64 -19.49
C SER A 610 -9.27 13.25 -18.85
N HIS A 611 -9.10 13.17 -17.53
CA HIS A 611 -8.93 11.89 -16.82
C HIS A 611 -9.96 11.67 -15.70
N GLY A 612 -10.69 12.73 -15.28
CA GLY A 612 -11.51 12.65 -14.08
C GLY A 612 -12.67 11.65 -14.13
N GLU A 613 -13.34 11.45 -15.27
CA GLU A 613 -14.42 10.44 -15.37
C GLU A 613 -13.87 9.03 -15.15
N GLU A 614 -12.71 8.75 -15.75
CA GLU A 614 -12.04 7.46 -15.66
C GLU A 614 -11.56 7.17 -14.24
N ILE A 615 -10.91 8.13 -13.59
CA ILE A 615 -10.47 8.01 -12.19
C ILE A 615 -11.66 7.70 -11.29
N MET A 616 -12.78 8.39 -11.48
CA MET A 616 -13.99 8.20 -10.68
C MET A 616 -14.63 6.82 -10.92
N ASP A 617 -14.67 6.35 -12.16
CA ASP A 617 -15.18 5.02 -12.54
C ASP A 617 -14.31 3.88 -11.98
N ALA A 618 -12.98 4.00 -12.12
CA ALA A 618 -12.03 3.02 -11.61
C ALA A 618 -12.09 2.91 -10.08
N ASN A 619 -12.14 4.06 -9.38
CA ASN A 619 -12.35 4.10 -7.94
C ASN A 619 -13.68 3.44 -7.53
N GLU A 620 -14.80 3.77 -8.20
CA GLU A 620 -16.10 3.15 -7.87
C GLU A 620 -16.06 1.62 -8.01
N LYS A 621 -15.53 1.12 -9.13
CA LYS A 621 -15.39 -0.32 -9.40
C LYS A 621 -14.49 -1.00 -8.38
N SER A 622 -13.34 -0.40 -8.07
CA SER A 622 -12.38 -0.94 -7.10
C SER A 622 -12.97 -1.01 -5.70
N TYR A 623 -13.56 0.08 -5.18
CA TYR A 623 -14.14 0.06 -3.83
C TYR A 623 -15.33 -0.89 -3.71
N ARG A 624 -16.12 -1.06 -4.78
CA ARG A 624 -17.20 -2.05 -4.82
C ARG A 624 -16.63 -3.46 -4.76
N PHE A 625 -15.66 -3.77 -5.61
CA PHE A 625 -15.00 -5.06 -5.64
C PHE A 625 -14.38 -5.42 -4.28
N VAL A 626 -13.62 -4.50 -3.68
CA VAL A 626 -13.01 -4.71 -2.35
C VAL A 626 -14.08 -4.91 -1.27
N ALA A 627 -15.17 -4.13 -1.29
CA ALA A 627 -16.27 -4.31 -0.34
C ALA A 627 -16.93 -5.69 -0.48
N ASP A 628 -17.26 -6.11 -1.70
CA ASP A 628 -17.93 -7.38 -1.98
C ASP A 628 -17.03 -8.57 -1.59
N ALA A 629 -15.74 -8.50 -1.91
CA ALA A 629 -14.78 -9.56 -1.61
C ALA A 629 -14.41 -9.63 -0.10
N LYS A 630 -14.32 -8.49 0.59
CA LYS A 630 -14.18 -8.47 2.06
C LYS A 630 -15.43 -8.98 2.75
N GLU A 631 -16.62 -8.62 2.26
CA GLU A 631 -17.88 -9.17 2.79
C GLU A 631 -17.93 -10.69 2.65
N TRP A 632 -17.54 -11.21 1.48
CA TRP A 632 -17.44 -12.64 1.24
C TRP A 632 -16.45 -13.35 2.19
N THR A 633 -15.24 -12.81 2.34
CA THR A 633 -14.18 -13.40 3.17
C THR A 633 -14.48 -13.27 4.66
N TYR A 634 -14.83 -12.08 5.14
CA TYR A 634 -15.04 -11.79 6.56
C TYR A 634 -16.30 -12.43 7.10
N ALA A 635 -17.32 -12.70 6.27
CA ALA A 635 -18.45 -13.51 6.71
C ALA A 635 -18.01 -14.89 7.22
N LYS A 636 -17.00 -15.51 6.60
CA LYS A 636 -16.48 -16.83 7.01
C LYS A 636 -15.65 -16.75 8.27
N LEU A 637 -14.86 -15.69 8.38
CA LEU A 637 -14.07 -15.39 9.56
C LEU A 637 -14.94 -15.13 10.79
N LEU A 638 -16.00 -14.33 10.62
CA LEU A 638 -17.00 -14.05 11.65
C LEU A 638 -17.73 -15.32 12.08
N GLU A 639 -18.01 -16.27 11.17
CA GLU A 639 -18.59 -17.56 11.56
C GLU A 639 -17.71 -18.31 12.55
N LEU A 640 -16.41 -18.46 12.25
CA LEU A 640 -15.48 -19.17 13.14
C LEU A 640 -15.25 -18.39 14.45
N LEU A 641 -15.14 -17.07 14.37
CA LEU A 641 -14.95 -16.20 15.53
C LEU A 641 -16.15 -16.22 16.48
N ASP A 642 -17.38 -16.23 15.95
CA ASP A 642 -18.60 -16.38 16.75
C ASP A 642 -18.61 -17.71 17.50
N LEU A 643 -18.16 -18.80 16.85
CA LEU A 643 -18.03 -20.11 17.50
C LEU A 643 -16.97 -20.10 18.61
N ARG A 644 -15.82 -19.44 18.39
CA ARG A 644 -14.76 -19.29 19.39
C ARG A 644 -15.26 -18.51 20.62
N ILE A 645 -15.88 -17.35 20.40
CA ILE A 645 -16.44 -16.52 21.47
C ILE A 645 -17.47 -17.30 22.29
N ALA A 646 -18.37 -18.03 21.62
CA ALA A 646 -19.39 -18.83 22.29
C ALA A 646 -18.77 -19.96 23.13
N GLU A 647 -17.77 -20.67 22.60
CA GLU A 647 -17.15 -21.81 23.28
C GLU A 647 -16.28 -21.38 24.47
N TYR A 648 -15.53 -20.29 24.34
CA TYR A 648 -14.76 -19.73 25.45
C TYR A 648 -15.69 -19.12 26.50
N GLY A 649 -16.77 -18.44 26.07
CA GLY A 649 -17.82 -17.92 26.96
C GLY A 649 -18.48 -19.03 27.78
N ARG A 650 -18.78 -20.18 27.18
CA ARG A 650 -19.35 -21.35 27.87
C ARG A 650 -18.42 -21.89 28.97
N VAL A 651 -17.10 -21.78 28.82
CA VAL A 651 -16.15 -22.13 29.87
C VAL A 651 -16.26 -21.17 31.07
N VAL A 652 -16.37 -19.87 30.80
CA VAL A 652 -16.62 -18.85 31.85
C VAL A 652 -17.96 -19.09 32.55
N GLU A 653 -19.03 -19.39 31.79
CA GLU A 653 -20.35 -19.71 32.35
C GLU A 653 -20.34 -20.98 33.23
N ALA A 654 -19.56 -21.99 32.85
CA ALA A 654 -19.40 -23.20 33.66
C ALA A 654 -18.72 -22.87 35.01
N PHE A 655 -17.72 -22.00 34.99
CA PHE A 655 -17.08 -21.49 36.20
C PHE A 655 -18.03 -20.65 37.06
N ASP A 656 -18.85 -19.80 36.46
CA ASP A 656 -19.92 -19.05 37.15
C ASP A 656 -20.95 -19.98 37.79
N SER A 657 -21.19 -21.14 37.17
CA SER A 657 -22.07 -22.19 37.69
C SER A 657 -21.40 -23.08 38.75
N GLY A 658 -20.16 -22.79 39.15
CA GLY A 658 -19.44 -23.48 40.23
C GLY A 658 -18.51 -24.62 39.79
N ALA A 659 -18.25 -24.80 38.49
CA ALA A 659 -17.30 -25.79 38.02
C ALA A 659 -15.84 -25.39 38.37
N ILE A 660 -15.01 -26.36 38.74
CA ILE A 660 -13.56 -26.16 38.98
C ILE A 660 -12.74 -26.43 37.71
N ARG A 661 -13.27 -27.29 36.84
CA ARG A 661 -12.70 -27.64 35.53
C ARG A 661 -13.81 -27.60 34.49
N ALA A 662 -13.45 -27.17 33.29
CA ALA A 662 -14.34 -27.13 32.13
C ALA A 662 -13.56 -27.60 30.89
N SER A 663 -14.26 -27.86 29.80
CA SER A 663 -13.64 -28.21 28.53
C SER A 663 -14.39 -27.56 27.38
N LEU A 664 -13.69 -27.36 26.26
CA LEU A 664 -14.32 -27.02 24.98
C LEU A 664 -15.19 -28.19 24.49
N ALA A 665 -16.15 -27.92 23.61
CA ALA A 665 -16.97 -28.98 23.02
C ALA A 665 -16.06 -29.93 22.20
N PRO A 666 -16.23 -31.26 22.27
CA PRO A 666 -15.33 -32.20 21.58
C PRO A 666 -15.22 -31.98 20.05
N GLY A 667 -16.27 -31.44 19.43
CA GLY A 667 -16.32 -31.11 18.01
C GLY A 667 -15.84 -29.70 17.65
N TYR A 668 -15.46 -28.86 18.63
CA TYR A 668 -14.99 -27.50 18.38
C TYR A 668 -13.61 -27.51 17.71
N ARG A 669 -13.46 -26.66 16.70
CA ARG A 669 -12.23 -26.49 15.92
C ARG A 669 -12.04 -25.02 15.58
N GLU A 670 -10.78 -24.63 15.42
CA GLU A 670 -10.40 -23.24 15.11
C GLU A 670 -10.51 -22.90 13.62
N THR A 671 -10.54 -23.91 12.74
CA THR A 671 -10.50 -23.75 11.28
C THR A 671 -11.53 -24.65 10.58
N PHE A 672 -11.97 -24.29 9.37
CA PHE A 672 -12.86 -25.13 8.58
C PHE A 672 -12.21 -26.46 8.20
N ALA A 673 -10.91 -26.46 7.90
CA ALA A 673 -10.14 -27.70 7.71
C ALA A 673 -10.25 -28.64 8.92
N GLY A 674 -10.11 -28.11 10.14
CA GLY A 674 -10.29 -28.88 11.37
C GLY A 674 -11.73 -29.42 11.53
N TYR A 675 -12.74 -28.67 11.10
CA TYR A 675 -14.13 -29.15 11.08
C TYR A 675 -14.33 -30.26 10.04
N PHE A 676 -13.67 -30.21 8.87
CA PHE A 676 -13.70 -31.31 7.90
C PHE A 676 -13.01 -32.57 8.44
N ASP A 677 -11.94 -32.42 9.22
CA ASP A 677 -11.29 -33.54 9.92
C ASP A 677 -12.20 -34.16 10.98
N ALA A 678 -13.00 -33.34 11.67
CA ALA A 678 -13.97 -33.81 12.66
C ALA A 678 -15.08 -34.68 12.05
N VAL A 679 -15.32 -34.59 10.74
CA VAL A 679 -16.23 -35.48 9.98
C VAL A 679 -15.50 -36.45 9.07
N LEU A 680 -14.20 -36.71 9.34
CA LEU A 680 -13.39 -37.71 8.62
C LEU A 680 -13.41 -37.56 7.09
N MET A 681 -13.62 -36.33 6.59
CA MET A 681 -13.61 -36.09 5.15
C MET A 681 -12.18 -36.26 4.64
N PRO A 682 -11.88 -37.03 3.58
CA PRO A 682 -10.51 -37.15 3.09
C PRO A 682 -10.04 -35.87 2.39
N ASN A 683 -8.73 -35.73 2.20
CA ASN A 683 -8.14 -34.57 1.50
C ASN A 683 -8.45 -34.57 0.00
N ALA A 684 -8.65 -35.75 -0.59
CA ALA A 684 -9.01 -35.93 -1.99
C ALA A 684 -9.96 -37.12 -2.16
N ILE A 685 -10.91 -37.00 -3.10
CA ILE A 685 -11.89 -38.05 -3.46
C ILE A 685 -11.91 -38.12 -4.98
N ALA A 686 -11.55 -39.29 -5.52
CA ALA A 686 -11.72 -39.58 -6.94
C ALA A 686 -13.16 -40.01 -7.22
N GLY A 687 -13.70 -39.61 -8.36
CA GLY A 687 -15.07 -39.90 -8.73
C GLY A 687 -15.37 -39.62 -10.20
N THR A 688 -16.64 -39.44 -10.48
CA THR A 688 -17.14 -39.12 -11.82
C THR A 688 -18.04 -37.90 -11.78
N SER A 689 -18.24 -37.25 -12.94
CA SER A 689 -19.29 -36.24 -13.13
C SER A 689 -20.41 -36.83 -14.02
N PRO A 690 -21.45 -37.45 -13.42
CA PRO A 690 -22.59 -37.98 -14.16
C PRO A 690 -23.27 -36.92 -15.05
N SER A 691 -23.47 -35.70 -14.51
CA SER A 691 -24.09 -34.60 -15.25
C SER A 691 -23.27 -34.08 -16.45
N SER A 692 -21.96 -34.40 -16.51
CA SER A 692 -21.05 -34.06 -17.62
C SER A 692 -20.77 -35.24 -18.54
N GLY A 693 -21.66 -36.24 -18.59
CA GLY A 693 -21.50 -37.42 -19.45
C GLY A 693 -20.53 -38.48 -18.93
N GLY A 694 -20.24 -38.49 -17.62
CA GLY A 694 -19.41 -39.51 -16.97
C GLY A 694 -17.90 -39.24 -17.02
N GLY A 695 -17.49 -37.97 -17.15
CA GLY A 695 -16.08 -37.56 -17.08
C GLY A 695 -15.42 -37.94 -15.75
N THR A 696 -14.09 -38.15 -15.75
CA THR A 696 -13.32 -38.35 -14.52
C THR A 696 -13.28 -37.07 -13.72
N ALA A 697 -13.53 -37.14 -12.42
CA ALA A 697 -13.53 -35.98 -11.54
C ALA A 697 -12.72 -36.25 -10.28
N VAL A 698 -12.08 -35.20 -9.76
CA VAL A 698 -11.36 -35.24 -8.49
C VAL A 698 -11.82 -34.07 -7.65
N LEU A 699 -12.31 -34.37 -6.45
CA LEU A 699 -12.64 -33.39 -5.44
C LEU A 699 -11.50 -33.32 -4.43
N THR A 700 -10.99 -32.14 -4.15
CA THR A 700 -9.92 -31.90 -3.18
C THR A 700 -10.34 -30.84 -2.18
N ARG A 701 -9.86 -30.90 -0.94
CA ARG A 701 -10.04 -29.80 0.00
C ARG A 701 -9.27 -28.58 -0.49
N PHE A 702 -9.84 -27.38 -0.32
CA PHE A 702 -9.13 -26.14 -0.63
C PHE A 702 -8.05 -25.88 0.43
N SER A 703 -6.88 -26.48 0.23
CA SER A 703 -5.75 -26.44 1.18
C SER A 703 -5.04 -25.10 1.23
N ALA A 704 -5.27 -24.23 0.25
CA ALA A 704 -4.64 -22.91 0.20
C ALA A 704 -5.06 -22.07 1.42
N SER A 705 -6.33 -22.10 1.84
CA SER A 705 -6.82 -21.32 2.98
C SER A 705 -7.60 -22.18 3.98
N PRO A 706 -7.05 -22.49 5.17
CA PRO A 706 -7.74 -23.30 6.18
C PRO A 706 -8.96 -22.58 6.79
N LEU A 707 -9.07 -21.26 6.58
CA LEU A 707 -10.18 -20.41 7.03
C LEU A 707 -11.28 -20.26 5.97
N PHE A 708 -11.14 -20.92 4.82
CA PHE A 708 -12.16 -20.93 3.78
C PHE A 708 -12.92 -22.27 3.77
N PRO A 709 -14.27 -22.28 3.78
CA PRO A 709 -15.07 -23.51 3.78
C PRO A 709 -15.20 -24.12 2.37
N GLY A 710 -14.08 -24.26 1.64
CA GLY A 710 -14.07 -24.60 0.22
C GLY A 710 -13.52 -25.98 -0.11
N LEU A 711 -14.04 -26.55 -1.20
CA LEU A 711 -13.50 -27.71 -1.90
C LEU A 711 -13.24 -27.34 -3.37
N VAL A 712 -12.28 -27.98 -4.02
CA VAL A 712 -11.98 -27.79 -5.45
C VAL A 712 -12.33 -29.08 -6.18
N LEU A 713 -13.29 -28.97 -7.10
CA LEU A 713 -13.72 -30.04 -7.99
C LEU A 713 -13.10 -29.82 -9.37
N SER A 714 -12.21 -30.72 -9.80
CA SER A 714 -11.74 -30.78 -11.18
C SER A 714 -12.52 -31.83 -11.95
N ILE A 715 -13.05 -31.48 -13.13
CA ILE A 715 -13.81 -32.35 -14.02
C ILE A 715 -13.11 -32.37 -15.38
N ARG A 716 -12.71 -33.57 -15.83
CA ARG A 716 -12.20 -33.79 -17.19
C ARG A 716 -13.26 -34.44 -18.05
N SER A 717 -13.58 -33.80 -19.16
CA SER A 717 -14.58 -34.31 -20.11
C SER A 717 -14.05 -35.56 -20.83
N PRO A 718 -14.90 -36.58 -21.09
CA PRO A 718 -14.48 -37.77 -21.81
C PRO A 718 -13.97 -37.45 -23.22
N GLY A 719 -12.76 -37.90 -23.56
CA GLY A 719 -12.21 -37.80 -24.92
C GLY A 719 -11.69 -36.41 -25.33
N THR A 720 -11.56 -35.47 -24.39
CA THR A 720 -10.96 -34.15 -24.63
C THR A 720 -9.93 -33.80 -23.54
N ASP A 721 -8.95 -32.96 -23.86
CA ASP A 721 -8.01 -32.37 -22.89
C ASP A 721 -8.63 -31.17 -22.13
N SER A 722 -9.96 -31.05 -22.12
CA SER A 722 -10.65 -29.95 -21.45
C SER A 722 -10.91 -30.29 -19.99
N GLU A 723 -10.37 -29.48 -19.09
CA GLU A 723 -10.57 -29.56 -17.65
C GLU A 723 -11.36 -28.33 -17.17
N VAL A 724 -12.45 -28.60 -16.45
CA VAL A 724 -13.27 -27.60 -15.78
C VAL A 724 -12.99 -27.69 -14.29
N VAL A 725 -12.47 -26.62 -13.71
CA VAL A 725 -12.28 -26.49 -12.27
C VAL A 725 -13.46 -25.74 -11.67
N VAL A 726 -14.00 -26.20 -10.55
CA VAL A 726 -15.12 -25.60 -9.81
C VAL A 726 -14.72 -25.48 -8.33
N LEU A 727 -14.78 -24.27 -7.79
CA LEU A 727 -14.68 -24.02 -6.35
C LEU A 727 -16.06 -24.21 -5.72
N VAL A 728 -16.15 -25.10 -4.74
CA VAL A 728 -17.37 -25.50 -4.03
C VAL A 728 -17.29 -24.91 -2.62
N GLU A 729 -17.98 -23.81 -2.39
CA GLU A 729 -18.06 -23.15 -1.08
C GLU A 729 -19.20 -23.72 -0.25
N LEU A 730 -18.95 -24.12 0.99
CA LEU A 730 -19.95 -24.73 1.88
C LEU A 730 -20.52 -23.72 2.89
N GLU A 731 -21.85 -23.58 2.92
CA GLU A 731 -22.54 -22.68 3.85
C GLU A 731 -22.72 -23.30 5.25
N ASP A 732 -22.42 -22.53 6.31
CA ASP A 732 -22.57 -22.90 7.73
C ASP A 732 -21.90 -24.24 8.10
N SER A 733 -20.83 -24.62 7.39
CA SER A 733 -20.24 -25.95 7.52
C SER A 733 -19.68 -26.20 8.93
N ALA A 734 -18.98 -25.23 9.51
CA ALA A 734 -18.46 -25.32 10.87
C ALA A 734 -19.58 -25.46 11.92
N LYS A 735 -20.60 -24.60 11.84
CA LYS A 735 -21.78 -24.68 12.72
C LYS A 735 -22.51 -26.02 12.62
N ARG A 736 -22.61 -26.59 11.40
CA ARG A 736 -23.25 -27.89 11.17
C ARG A 736 -22.46 -29.03 11.79
N VAL A 737 -21.14 -29.04 11.61
CA VAL A 737 -20.27 -30.05 12.22
C VAL A 737 -20.35 -29.98 13.74
N LEU A 738 -20.23 -28.78 14.33
CA LEU A 738 -20.25 -28.60 15.79
C LEU A 738 -21.57 -29.06 16.44
N ARG A 739 -22.70 -28.93 15.72
CA ARG A 739 -24.04 -29.28 16.23
C ARG A 739 -24.42 -30.75 16.05
N ARG A 740 -23.65 -31.55 15.32
CA ARG A 740 -23.96 -32.98 15.11
C ARG A 740 -24.08 -33.73 16.43
N LYS A 741 -25.05 -34.64 16.50
CA LYS A 741 -25.26 -35.52 17.64
C LYS A 741 -24.82 -36.94 17.31
N GLY A 742 -23.52 -37.16 17.27
CA GLY A 742 -22.93 -38.49 17.09
C GLY A 742 -21.88 -38.54 15.99
N ASN A 743 -21.04 -39.58 16.06
CA ASN A 743 -19.88 -39.76 15.19
C ASN A 743 -20.16 -40.70 13.99
N ASP A 744 -21.37 -41.25 13.89
CA ASP A 744 -21.77 -42.15 12.80
C ASP A 744 -22.26 -41.35 11.59
N LEU A 745 -21.40 -41.21 10.59
CA LEU A 745 -21.68 -40.49 9.34
C LEU A 745 -22.64 -41.24 8.41
N SER A 746 -22.78 -42.57 8.58
CA SER A 746 -23.67 -43.37 7.77
C SER A 746 -25.14 -43.22 8.20
N ALA A 747 -25.38 -43.08 9.50
CA ALA A 747 -26.71 -42.89 10.07
C ALA A 747 -27.20 -41.43 9.97
N GLU A 748 -26.28 -40.47 10.08
CA GLU A 748 -26.55 -39.05 9.89
C GLU A 748 -25.45 -38.52 8.96
N PRO A 749 -25.67 -38.30 7.65
CA PRO A 749 -24.66 -37.72 6.77
C PRO A 749 -24.38 -36.25 7.05
N PHE A 750 -23.17 -35.77 6.78
CA PHE A 750 -22.88 -34.34 6.73
C PHE A 750 -23.49 -33.76 5.45
N ALA A 751 -24.40 -32.79 5.58
CA ALA A 751 -25.01 -32.11 4.45
C ALA A 751 -24.98 -30.58 4.63
N ALA A 752 -24.57 -29.89 3.57
CA ALA A 752 -24.51 -28.42 3.53
C ALA A 752 -25.03 -27.90 2.18
N LYS A 753 -25.56 -26.68 2.20
CA LYS A 753 -25.75 -25.92 0.96
C LYS A 753 -24.38 -25.51 0.44
N ALA A 754 -24.27 -25.35 -0.88
CA ALA A 754 -23.04 -24.92 -1.48
C ALA A 754 -23.25 -23.88 -2.58
N THR A 755 -22.26 -23.02 -2.76
CA THR A 755 -22.10 -22.16 -3.94
C THR A 755 -21.00 -22.73 -4.82
N LEU A 756 -21.26 -22.83 -6.11
CA LEU A 756 -20.36 -23.41 -7.12
C LEU A 756 -19.83 -22.28 -7.99
N HIS A 757 -18.54 -21.98 -7.89
CA HIS A 757 -17.84 -20.99 -8.72
C HIS A 757 -17.02 -21.70 -9.80
N ILE A 758 -17.30 -21.43 -11.07
CA ILE A 758 -16.57 -22.06 -12.19
C ILE A 758 -15.26 -21.29 -12.44
N VAL A 759 -14.12 -21.99 -12.40
CA VAL A 759 -12.75 -21.43 -12.32
C VAL A 759 -11.98 -21.50 -13.64
N SER A 760 -12.23 -22.51 -14.48
CA SER A 760 -11.58 -22.62 -15.78
C SER A 760 -12.56 -23.09 -16.84
N ASN A 761 -12.78 -22.26 -17.87
CA ASN A 761 -13.35 -22.70 -19.13
C ASN A 761 -12.48 -22.16 -20.27
N ARG A 762 -11.73 -23.05 -20.95
CA ARG A 762 -10.97 -22.70 -22.16
C ARG A 762 -11.86 -22.19 -23.32
N THR A 763 -13.18 -22.18 -23.17
CA THR A 763 -14.16 -21.87 -24.24
C THR A 763 -15.19 -20.77 -23.92
N ALA A 764 -14.83 -19.79 -23.09
CA ALA A 764 -15.50 -18.49 -22.92
C ALA A 764 -16.77 -18.38 -22.03
N ARG A 765 -17.00 -17.11 -21.63
CA ARG A 765 -18.06 -16.44 -20.87
C ARG A 765 -18.08 -16.65 -19.35
N GLU A 766 -17.98 -15.53 -18.65
CA GLU A 766 -18.23 -15.21 -17.23
C GLU A 766 -18.49 -16.41 -16.31
N ALA A 767 -17.73 -16.51 -15.21
CA ALA A 767 -17.99 -17.47 -14.13
C ALA A 767 -19.44 -17.33 -13.63
N GLU A 768 -20.32 -18.26 -14.02
CA GLU A 768 -21.67 -18.34 -13.48
C GLU A 768 -21.64 -19.00 -12.10
N ASP A 769 -21.88 -18.21 -11.06
CA ASP A 769 -22.14 -18.73 -9.72
C ASP A 769 -23.46 -19.55 -9.73
N ALA A 770 -23.39 -20.81 -9.32
CA ALA A 770 -24.56 -21.68 -9.21
C ALA A 770 -24.78 -22.16 -7.78
N SER A 771 -26.04 -22.23 -7.35
CA SER A 771 -26.36 -22.83 -6.06
C SER A 771 -26.32 -24.37 -6.15
N GLY A 772 -26.02 -25.02 -5.03
CA GLY A 772 -25.84 -26.46 -4.96
C GLY A 772 -26.05 -27.02 -3.55
N ARG A 773 -25.90 -28.33 -3.45
CA ARG A 773 -25.91 -29.09 -2.19
C ARG A 773 -24.76 -30.08 -2.19
N VAL A 774 -24.17 -30.31 -1.03
CA VAL A 774 -23.22 -31.40 -0.81
C VAL A 774 -23.73 -32.38 0.23
N GLU A 775 -23.30 -33.63 0.13
CA GLU A 775 -23.54 -34.68 1.11
C GLU A 775 -22.32 -35.60 1.23
N TRP A 776 -21.96 -35.93 2.47
CA TRP A 776 -20.87 -36.81 2.85
C TRP A 776 -21.35 -37.79 3.92
N ASP A 777 -21.43 -39.08 3.61
CA ASP A 777 -21.92 -40.13 4.50
C ASP A 777 -20.79 -40.93 5.20
N GLY A 778 -19.54 -40.47 5.08
CA GLY A 778 -18.36 -41.17 5.60
C GLY A 778 -17.72 -42.12 4.59
N SER A 779 -18.39 -42.42 3.47
CA SER A 779 -17.88 -43.29 2.40
C SER A 779 -18.06 -42.69 1.01
N THR A 780 -19.19 -42.05 0.74
CA THR A 780 -19.51 -41.44 -0.56
C THR A 780 -19.75 -39.95 -0.41
N PHE A 781 -19.19 -39.18 -1.35
CA PHE A 781 -19.39 -37.74 -1.45
C PHE A 781 -20.17 -37.40 -2.72
N ARG A 782 -21.19 -36.56 -2.58
CA ARG A 782 -22.05 -36.14 -3.69
C ARG A 782 -22.22 -34.63 -3.73
N ILE A 783 -22.22 -34.07 -4.94
CA ILE A 783 -22.47 -32.65 -5.21
C ILE A 783 -23.60 -32.52 -6.23
N TRP A 784 -24.57 -31.67 -5.96
CA TRP A 784 -25.67 -31.36 -6.89
C TRP A 784 -25.70 -29.87 -7.22
N ARG A 785 -25.95 -29.53 -8.50
CA ARG A 785 -26.28 -28.17 -8.96
C ARG A 785 -27.80 -27.96 -8.88
N SER A 786 -28.24 -26.81 -8.37
CA SER A 786 -29.65 -26.45 -8.24
C SER A 786 -30.13 -25.67 -9.47
N GLY A 787 -31.26 -26.07 -10.08
CA GLY A 787 -31.87 -25.43 -11.25
C GLY A 787 -33.38 -25.72 -11.37
N LEU A 788 -34.09 -24.91 -12.18
CA LEU A 788 -35.57 -24.80 -12.25
C LEU A 788 -36.33 -26.02 -12.85
N ALA A 789 -35.68 -27.18 -13.03
CA ALA A 789 -36.35 -28.43 -13.35
C ALA A 789 -35.59 -29.60 -12.69
N LEU A 790 -36.35 -30.49 -12.03
CA LEU A 790 -35.93 -31.67 -11.26
C LEU A 790 -34.50 -32.20 -11.55
N PRO A 791 -33.62 -32.35 -10.53
CA PRO A 791 -32.27 -32.88 -10.74
C PRO A 791 -32.36 -34.38 -11.05
N ARG A 792 -31.74 -34.84 -12.15
CA ARG A 792 -31.66 -36.28 -12.45
C ARG A 792 -30.32 -36.91 -12.06
N ASP A 793 -29.21 -36.16 -12.05
CA ASP A 793 -27.87 -36.69 -11.77
C ASP A 793 -26.98 -35.71 -10.98
N PRO A 794 -26.08 -36.19 -10.11
CA PRO A 794 -25.13 -35.34 -9.41
C PRO A 794 -24.06 -34.75 -10.35
N LEU A 795 -23.54 -33.58 -9.99
CA LEU A 795 -22.37 -32.96 -10.61
C LEU A 795 -21.08 -33.72 -10.27
N PHE A 796 -21.02 -34.32 -9.09
CA PHE A 796 -19.93 -35.18 -8.67
C PHE A 796 -20.45 -36.31 -7.80
N GLU A 797 -19.97 -37.52 -8.05
CA GLU A 797 -20.11 -38.66 -7.16
C GLU A 797 -18.78 -39.42 -7.08
N GLY A 798 -18.25 -39.56 -5.88
CA GLY A 798 -16.98 -40.24 -5.62
C GLY A 798 -17.01 -40.96 -4.28
N SER A 799 -16.23 -42.03 -4.17
CA SER A 799 -16.11 -42.83 -2.94
C SER A 799 -14.71 -42.68 -2.35
N ALA A 800 -14.63 -42.53 -1.04
CA ALA A 800 -13.38 -42.63 -0.31
C ALA A 800 -13.04 -44.12 -0.12
N GLU A 801 -11.82 -44.50 -0.47
CA GLU A 801 -11.26 -45.84 -0.16
C GLU A 801 -10.76 -45.94 1.27
#